data_AF-A0A6N9A7C6-F1
#
_entry.id   AF-A0A6N9A7C6-F1
#
_cell.length_a   1.000
_cell.length_b   1.000
_cell.length_c   1.000
_cell.angle_alpha   90.00
_cell.angle_beta   90.00
_cell.angle_gamma   90.00
#
_symmetry.space_group_name_H-M   'P 1'
#
loop_
_entity.id
_entity.type
_entity.pdbx_description
1 polymer ?
#
loop_
_entity_poly.entity_id
_entity_poly.type
_entity_poly.pdbx_seq_one_letter_code
_entity_poly.pdbx_strand_id
1 'polypeptide(L)'
;MNPDAGTGTGGRERSGPLAYMAGNGIAANLLMMGIVAAGLVSLTGLEREAWPITPFYHIEVSMAYPGATPEEIEESIVVKIEDQVSGLDDVKAVKSVAAPGMASVRIQMDSRTDMDQALDDIESAVNLIQSFPAGAERPRFREMDNRFSMIRLIVHGDISERSLKELAHRIEDDLTALPSVSQVEVSGVRNYEISIEVPLHRLSALGLTLTDVAGAIRRSSLDLSAGSIDTRQSQVRVRTLGQNYDQQDFEEIILISGRDGALVRLGDIAEVRDGFQQADLIVRHQNRPAVFVEVYRAGGEHVMDVATTVREHLENEVIPALPDGVGITMWNDESQAYKERADLLLKNGILGLLLVLVALSLFLQVRLAIWVAVGLAVSGIGALAVMMALDVAINTISLFSFLLAIGIIVDDAIVVAEQIQNERNRGTPGLAAAIRGVRRIKVPLTFAVLTSAVAFVPLLFIPGGVGDVWRALPIIMIAMLLVSLVESLFVLPNHLSHLPGPDWVPRNAFDRFFTGLQSRVDAGLQRFVQGPLDRALRFATSRPGVTMSGAVAMLVLSISLLPAGIVPTTLADDVEGDLVTAVLEMPDGTTAPRTYEVARELEAAGRRVIERLSRSRPEDAQPLLTGVTVTVGLGSRIAGGLNPLPTLNPQANIATIEFKLLAAQQRRITTGEVVQAWREEVGVLPYVRGITFSGEIFTLGNPVEAVLSHPDPERLARIADSVVDGLRGVGGVFDIRSDHTPGIPEVQLELRPEARTLGLTVQELAGQARAAFFGAEAVRVQRGREEVRAYVRLPEEERNSIADIEGYLLRTPDGDKVPIISVASLGMGVSPSALRRRDGHRVVTVTADVDESVISGDEANEILAGSILSDLTAEHPDLTYTFGGEQQQQLESIDALYRGFAVALILIFALLAIPLRSYTKPFIIMAVIPFGFIGVILGHWILGVA
;
A
#
# COMPACT_ATOMS: atom_id res chain seq x y z
N MET A 1 32.26 55.24 56.86
CA MET A 1 31.74 56.30 55.96
C MET A 1 32.74 56.47 54.82
N ASN A 2 32.58 55.65 53.77
CA ASN A 2 32.98 55.92 52.38
C ASN A 2 32.36 54.80 51.52
N PRO A 3 31.26 55.04 50.80
CA PRO A 3 30.61 54.03 49.96
C PRO A 3 30.94 54.33 48.49
N ASP A 4 31.96 53.70 47.90
CA ASP A 4 32.16 53.68 46.43
C ASP A 4 33.29 52.73 46.02
N ALA A 5 33.06 51.42 46.23
CA ALA A 5 33.88 50.37 45.63
C ALA A 5 33.02 49.12 45.41
N GLY A 6 32.22 49.09 44.34
CA GLY A 6 31.36 47.93 44.07
C GLY A 6 30.58 47.87 42.76
N THR A 7 30.84 48.74 41.78
CA THR A 7 30.02 48.84 40.56
C THR A 7 30.88 48.80 39.29
N GLY A 8 31.58 47.69 39.06
CA GLY A 8 32.42 47.53 37.86
C GLY A 8 32.17 46.29 36.99
N THR A 9 31.56 45.23 37.53
CA THR A 9 31.52 43.92 36.85
C THR A 9 30.11 43.40 36.52
N GLY A 10 29.05 43.98 37.10
CA GLY A 10 27.66 43.51 36.91
C GLY A 10 27.04 43.81 35.53
N GLY A 11 27.61 44.74 34.74
CA GLY A 11 27.05 45.16 33.45
C GLY A 11 27.21 44.14 32.32
N ARG A 12 28.31 43.37 32.31
CA ARG A 12 28.57 42.31 31.32
C ARG A 12 27.86 40.99 31.65
N GLU A 13 27.51 40.75 32.92
CA GLU A 13 26.72 39.57 33.31
C GLU A 13 25.27 39.63 32.81
N ARG A 14 24.74 40.82 32.47
CA ARG A 14 23.33 41.01 32.05
C ARG A 14 23.12 41.24 30.54
N SER A 15 24.17 41.28 29.72
CA SER A 15 24.05 41.59 28.29
C SER A 15 23.98 40.35 27.40
N GLY A 16 22.99 40.25 26.50
CA GLY A 16 22.87 39.20 25.49
C GLY A 16 21.47 38.57 25.44
N PRO A 17 21.13 37.84 24.36
CA PRO A 17 19.75 37.39 24.10
C PRO A 17 19.21 36.46 25.20
N LEU A 18 20.03 35.55 25.72
CA LEU A 18 19.64 34.66 26.83
C LEU A 18 19.38 35.41 28.14
N ALA A 19 20.16 36.45 28.43
CA ALA A 19 19.96 37.26 29.63
C ALA A 19 18.75 38.17 29.51
N TYR A 20 18.47 38.67 28.30
CA TYR A 20 17.26 39.41 27.99
C TYR A 20 16.01 38.54 28.18
N MET A 21 15.98 37.35 27.59
CA MET A 21 14.83 36.44 27.70
C MET A 21 14.63 35.93 29.13
N ALA A 22 15.70 35.58 29.85
CA ALA A 22 15.60 35.20 31.26
C ALA A 22 15.04 36.34 32.14
N GLY A 23 15.38 37.60 31.85
CA GLY A 23 14.92 38.76 32.62
C GLY A 23 13.57 39.34 32.19
N ASN A 24 13.15 39.11 30.95
CA ASN A 24 11.89 39.61 30.38
C ASN A 24 10.87 38.48 30.25
N GLY A 25 10.08 38.27 31.31
CA GLY A 25 9.05 37.24 31.33
C GLY A 25 7.97 37.42 30.25
N ILE A 26 7.71 38.64 29.80
CA ILE A 26 6.75 38.89 28.71
C ILE A 26 7.29 38.31 27.40
N ALA A 27 8.57 38.55 27.08
CA ALA A 27 9.18 38.02 25.86
C ALA A 27 9.28 36.49 25.88
N ALA A 28 9.65 35.89 27.01
CA ALA A 28 9.69 34.43 27.18
C ALA A 28 8.29 33.81 27.03
N ASN A 29 7.26 34.40 27.65
CA ASN A 29 5.88 33.93 27.55
C ASN A 29 5.29 34.13 26.16
N LEU A 30 5.61 35.23 25.47
CA LEU A 30 5.17 35.45 24.09
C LEU A 30 5.81 34.46 23.13
N LEU A 31 7.08 34.10 23.31
CA LEU A 31 7.72 33.06 22.52
C LEU A 31 7.05 31.69 22.76
N MET A 32 6.84 31.33 24.03
CA MET A 32 6.13 30.10 24.39
C MET A 32 4.72 30.07 23.81
N MET A 33 3.93 31.13 24.00
CA MET A 33 2.58 31.25 23.45
C MET A 33 2.60 31.28 21.92
N GLY A 34 3.62 31.84 21.29
CA GLY A 34 3.79 31.83 19.84
C GLY A 34 4.04 30.42 19.29
N ILE A 35 4.90 29.64 19.94
CA ILE A 35 5.14 28.23 19.60
C ILE A 35 3.86 27.41 19.80
N VAL A 36 3.17 27.59 20.93
CA VAL A 36 1.90 26.90 21.21
C VAL A 36 0.82 27.31 20.21
N ALA A 37 0.67 28.60 19.91
CA ALA A 37 -0.32 29.08 18.95
C ALA A 37 -0.03 28.58 17.54
N ALA A 38 1.23 28.58 17.10
CA ALA A 38 1.61 28.03 15.80
C ALA A 38 1.25 26.54 15.72
N GLY A 39 1.62 25.74 16.73
CA GLY A 39 1.29 24.32 16.76
C GLY A 39 -0.22 24.02 16.84
N LEU A 40 -0.97 24.79 17.64
CA LEU A 40 -2.42 24.64 17.76
C LEU A 40 -3.16 25.06 16.48
N VAL A 41 -2.69 26.08 15.78
CA VAL A 41 -3.24 26.46 14.46
C VAL A 41 -2.90 25.38 13.43
N SER A 42 -1.71 24.78 13.50
CA SER A 42 -1.35 23.68 12.60
C SER A 42 -2.22 22.45 12.77
N LEU A 43 -2.78 22.17 13.96
CA LEU A 43 -3.71 21.05 14.17
C LEU A 43 -4.98 21.10 13.30
N THR A 44 -5.38 22.28 12.83
CA THR A 44 -6.54 22.42 11.94
C THR A 44 -6.18 22.22 10.46
N GLY A 45 -4.92 22.42 10.09
CA GLY A 45 -4.45 22.26 8.71
C GLY A 45 -3.74 20.94 8.44
N LEU A 46 -3.32 20.21 9.48
CA LEU A 46 -2.64 18.93 9.34
C LEU A 46 -3.61 17.83 8.91
N GLU A 47 -3.19 17.06 7.91
CA GLU A 47 -3.85 15.85 7.47
C GLU A 47 -3.76 14.75 8.53
N ARG A 48 -4.74 13.85 8.53
CA ARG A 48 -4.91 12.79 9.54
C ARG A 48 -5.15 11.47 8.84
N GLU A 49 -4.28 10.50 9.07
CA GLU A 49 -4.26 9.23 8.36
C GLU A 49 -4.00 8.09 9.33
N ALA A 50 -4.59 6.91 9.14
CA ALA A 50 -4.26 5.77 10.00
C ALA A 50 -2.83 5.27 9.70
N TRP A 51 -2.46 5.26 8.42
CA TRP A 51 -1.16 4.85 7.89
C TRP A 51 -0.65 5.90 6.89
N PRO A 52 0.68 6.13 6.80
CA PRO A 52 1.23 6.99 5.75
C PRO A 52 0.88 6.42 4.37
N ILE A 53 0.34 7.27 3.51
CA ILE A 53 0.14 6.93 2.10
C ILE A 53 1.51 6.87 1.43
N THR A 54 1.88 5.70 0.91
CA THR A 54 3.07 5.55 0.09
C THR A 54 2.70 5.82 -1.37
N PRO A 55 3.28 6.84 -2.01
CA PRO A 55 3.06 7.05 -3.44
C PRO A 55 3.61 5.85 -4.21
N PHE A 56 2.85 5.36 -5.18
CA PHE A 56 3.40 4.41 -6.13
C PHE A 56 4.09 5.22 -7.23
N TYR A 57 5.41 5.17 -7.28
CA TYR A 57 6.20 5.74 -8.39
C TYR A 57 6.04 4.87 -9.65
N HIS A 58 4.81 4.67 -10.12
CA HIS A 58 4.49 3.82 -11.25
C HIS A 58 3.48 4.49 -12.17
N ILE A 59 3.75 4.42 -13.47
CA ILE A 59 2.81 4.80 -14.51
C ILE A 59 2.39 3.53 -15.25
N GLU A 60 1.08 3.32 -15.36
CA GLU A 60 0.51 2.20 -16.09
C GLU A 60 0.02 2.67 -17.45
N VAL A 61 0.49 1.99 -18.50
CA VAL A 61 -0.03 2.09 -19.86
C VAL A 61 -0.78 0.80 -20.16
N SER A 62 -2.10 0.90 -20.32
CA SER A 62 -2.96 -0.25 -20.62
C SER A 62 -3.61 -0.11 -21.98
N MET A 63 -3.75 -1.21 -22.71
CA MET A 63 -4.35 -1.23 -24.04
C MET A 63 -5.18 -2.50 -24.22
N ALA A 64 -6.48 -2.34 -24.49
CA ALA A 64 -7.34 -3.47 -24.78
C ALA A 64 -7.23 -3.85 -26.26
N TYR A 65 -7.04 -5.13 -26.54
CA TYR A 65 -7.12 -5.70 -27.89
C TYR A 65 -8.04 -6.94 -27.88
N PRO A 66 -9.36 -6.75 -27.72
CA PRO A 66 -10.28 -7.85 -27.41
C PRO A 66 -10.16 -9.02 -28.40
N GLY A 67 -10.03 -10.25 -27.88
CA GLY A 67 -9.94 -11.47 -28.69
C GLY A 67 -8.60 -11.71 -29.39
N ALA A 68 -7.53 -10.95 -29.07
CA ALA A 68 -6.15 -11.26 -29.45
C ALA A 68 -5.50 -12.20 -28.44
N THR A 69 -4.56 -13.04 -28.88
CA THR A 69 -3.79 -13.93 -28.00
C THR A 69 -2.69 -13.17 -27.25
N PRO A 70 -2.19 -13.69 -26.11
CA PRO A 70 -1.07 -13.08 -25.40
C PRO A 70 0.18 -12.84 -26.25
N GLU A 71 0.50 -13.75 -27.17
CA GLU A 71 1.65 -13.63 -28.08
C GLU A 71 1.47 -12.46 -29.06
N GLU A 72 0.28 -12.35 -29.67
CA GLU A 72 -0.03 -11.25 -30.57
C GLU A 72 0.06 -9.90 -29.84
N ILE A 73 -0.41 -9.85 -28.60
CA ILE A 73 -0.38 -8.65 -27.75
C ILE A 73 1.07 -8.30 -27.36
N GLU A 74 1.87 -9.30 -27.01
CA GLU A 74 3.28 -9.12 -26.69
C GLU A 74 4.01 -8.43 -27.85
N GLU A 75 3.95 -9.03 -29.04
CA GLU A 75 4.71 -8.56 -30.20
C GLU A 75 4.17 -7.25 -30.77
N SER A 76 2.85 -7.08 -30.80
CA SER A 76 2.23 -5.96 -31.52
C SER A 76 2.01 -4.71 -30.68
N ILE A 77 1.97 -4.83 -29.35
CA ILE A 77 1.70 -3.75 -28.40
C ILE A 77 2.81 -3.64 -27.34
N VAL A 78 3.03 -4.68 -26.52
CA VAL A 78 3.90 -4.58 -25.33
C VAL A 78 5.33 -4.24 -25.71
N VAL A 79 5.95 -4.98 -26.63
CA VAL A 79 7.34 -4.75 -27.05
C VAL A 79 7.52 -3.33 -27.59
N LYS A 80 6.56 -2.82 -28.37
CA LYS A 80 6.65 -1.46 -28.92
C LYS A 80 6.59 -0.38 -27.84
N ILE A 81 5.79 -0.59 -26.80
CA ILE A 81 5.70 0.35 -25.67
C ILE A 81 7.00 0.28 -24.85
N GLU A 82 7.47 -0.93 -24.51
CA GLU A 82 8.73 -1.16 -23.76
C GLU A 82 9.92 -0.46 -24.44
N ASP A 83 10.06 -0.61 -25.75
CA ASP A 83 11.15 -0.01 -26.53
C ASP A 83 11.12 1.53 -26.53
N GLN A 84 9.95 2.15 -26.41
CA GLN A 84 9.84 3.61 -26.33
C GLN A 84 10.09 4.16 -24.92
N VAL A 85 9.69 3.43 -23.88
CA VAL A 85 9.74 3.95 -22.49
C VAL A 85 11.02 3.57 -21.75
N SER A 86 11.66 2.46 -22.09
CA SER A 86 12.87 1.97 -21.39
C SER A 86 14.08 2.91 -21.49
N GLY A 87 14.11 3.78 -22.50
CA GLY A 87 15.17 4.77 -22.70
C GLY A 87 14.91 6.15 -22.09
N LEU A 88 13.78 6.33 -21.38
CA LEU A 88 13.45 7.60 -20.72
C LEU A 88 14.26 7.78 -19.44
N ASP A 89 14.55 9.04 -19.10
CA ASP A 89 15.24 9.39 -17.86
C ASP A 89 14.40 8.98 -16.64
N ASP A 90 15.07 8.62 -15.54
CA ASP A 90 14.49 8.20 -14.27
C ASP A 90 13.60 6.93 -14.28
N VAL A 91 13.55 6.17 -15.39
CA VAL A 91 12.91 4.85 -15.40
C VAL A 91 13.79 3.83 -14.67
N LYS A 92 13.27 3.27 -13.57
CA LYS A 92 13.96 2.26 -12.75
C LYS A 92 13.75 0.84 -13.27
N ALA A 93 12.53 0.50 -13.68
CA ALA A 93 12.18 -0.83 -14.20
C ALA A 93 10.91 -0.76 -15.05
N VAL A 94 10.78 -1.65 -16.03
CA VAL A 94 9.55 -1.82 -16.83
C VAL A 94 9.04 -3.24 -16.65
N LYS A 95 7.83 -3.38 -16.11
CA LYS A 95 7.16 -4.67 -15.90
C LYS A 95 5.93 -4.72 -16.81
N SER A 96 5.84 -5.75 -17.63
CA SER A 96 4.75 -5.85 -18.61
C SER A 96 4.07 -7.20 -18.57
N VAL A 97 2.79 -7.20 -18.88
CA VAL A 97 1.97 -8.39 -19.00
C VAL A 97 1.14 -8.31 -20.27
N ALA A 98 1.26 -9.35 -21.09
CA ALA A 98 0.34 -9.63 -22.17
C ALA A 98 -0.62 -10.74 -21.70
N ALA A 99 -1.91 -10.42 -21.64
CA ALA A 99 -2.97 -11.35 -21.27
C ALA A 99 -4.02 -11.40 -22.39
N PRO A 100 -4.88 -12.43 -22.46
CA PRO A 100 -5.87 -12.53 -23.51
C PRO A 100 -6.72 -11.26 -23.60
N GLY A 101 -6.68 -10.62 -24.76
CA GLY A 101 -7.42 -9.40 -25.03
C GLY A 101 -6.86 -8.09 -24.44
N MET A 102 -5.70 -8.08 -23.77
CA MET A 102 -5.19 -6.88 -23.08
C MET A 102 -3.67 -6.86 -22.85
N ALA A 103 -3.06 -5.69 -23.05
CA ALA A 103 -1.71 -5.33 -22.61
C ALA A 103 -1.75 -4.44 -21.36
N SER A 104 -0.86 -4.68 -20.41
CA SER A 104 -0.53 -3.75 -19.32
C SER A 104 0.99 -3.61 -19.25
N VAL A 105 1.49 -2.38 -19.34
CA VAL A 105 2.90 -2.02 -19.20
C VAL A 105 3.00 -1.06 -18.02
N ARG A 106 3.68 -1.50 -16.97
CA ARG A 106 3.90 -0.72 -15.75
C ARG A 106 5.35 -0.23 -15.73
N ILE A 107 5.52 1.08 -15.83
CA ILE A 107 6.81 1.75 -15.76
C ILE A 107 7.03 2.21 -14.32
N GLN A 108 8.08 1.71 -13.68
CA GLN A 108 8.51 2.14 -12.35
C GLN A 108 9.50 3.31 -12.50
N MET A 109 9.19 4.44 -11.87
CA MET A 109 10.02 5.65 -11.84
C MET A 109 10.90 5.68 -10.58
N ASP A 110 11.95 6.50 -10.59
CA ASP A 110 12.69 6.83 -9.38
C ASP A 110 11.79 7.59 -8.37
N SER A 111 12.03 7.36 -7.08
CA SER A 111 11.30 7.99 -5.98
C SER A 111 11.35 9.53 -5.94
N ARG A 112 12.25 10.15 -6.71
CA ARG A 112 12.42 11.62 -6.74
C ARG A 112 11.87 12.28 -8.00
N THR A 113 11.28 11.50 -8.90
CA THR A 113 10.76 11.99 -10.17
C THR A 113 9.45 12.74 -9.96
N ASP A 114 9.27 13.83 -10.72
CA ASP A 114 7.98 14.50 -10.84
C ASP A 114 7.06 13.63 -11.70
N MET A 115 6.02 13.06 -11.08
CA MET A 115 5.15 12.07 -11.72
C MET A 115 4.25 12.68 -12.80
N ASP A 116 3.86 13.95 -12.67
CA ASP A 116 3.09 14.66 -13.69
C ASP A 116 3.93 14.82 -14.96
N GLN A 117 5.19 15.24 -14.79
CA GLN A 117 6.13 15.35 -15.91
C GLN A 117 6.45 13.99 -16.53
N ALA A 118 6.67 12.96 -15.70
CA ALA A 118 6.91 11.60 -16.19
C ALA A 118 5.73 11.03 -16.97
N LEU A 119 4.49 11.33 -16.55
CA LEU A 119 3.28 10.92 -17.26
C LEU A 119 3.22 11.56 -18.65
N ASP A 120 3.49 12.87 -18.74
CA ASP A 120 3.54 13.61 -20.01
C ASP A 120 4.64 13.08 -20.94
N ASP A 121 5.82 12.77 -20.39
CA ASP A 121 6.95 12.23 -21.15
C ASP A 121 6.66 10.82 -21.68
N ILE A 122 6.06 9.94 -20.85
CA ILE A 122 5.63 8.59 -21.26
C ILE A 122 4.50 8.66 -22.29
N GLU A 123 3.48 9.51 -22.08
CA GLU A 123 2.40 9.69 -23.04
C GLU A 123 2.95 10.17 -24.39
N SER A 124 3.88 11.12 -24.37
CA SER A 124 4.56 11.61 -25.57
C SER A 124 5.36 10.50 -26.27
N ALA A 125 6.12 9.70 -25.53
CA ALA A 125 6.91 8.60 -26.06
C ALA A 125 6.04 7.50 -26.71
N VAL A 126 4.94 7.12 -26.05
CA VAL A 126 4.02 6.10 -26.58
C VAL A 126 3.24 6.63 -27.79
N ASN A 127 2.87 7.91 -27.80
CA ASN A 127 2.18 8.53 -28.93
C ASN A 127 3.07 8.69 -30.18
N LEU A 128 4.40 8.54 -30.08
CA LEU A 128 5.31 8.48 -31.24
C LEU A 128 5.20 7.18 -32.03
N ILE A 129 4.59 6.13 -31.46
CA ILE A 129 4.40 4.84 -32.12
C ILE A 129 3.43 5.02 -33.31
N GLN A 130 3.94 4.87 -34.53
CA GLN A 130 3.20 5.19 -35.76
C GLN A 130 1.92 4.37 -35.95
N SER A 131 1.91 3.10 -35.53
CA SER A 131 0.75 2.23 -35.71
C SER A 131 0.70 1.09 -34.71
N PHE A 132 -0.41 1.04 -33.98
CA PHE A 132 -0.90 -0.13 -33.27
C PHE A 132 -1.84 -0.96 -34.18
N PRO A 133 -2.15 -2.22 -33.82
CA PRO A 133 -3.15 -3.00 -34.55
C PRO A 133 -4.49 -2.27 -34.67
N ALA A 134 -5.14 -2.34 -35.83
CA ALA A 134 -6.38 -1.61 -36.09
C ALA A 134 -7.56 -2.00 -35.17
N GLY A 135 -7.51 -3.19 -34.59
CA GLY A 135 -8.52 -3.68 -33.64
C GLY A 135 -8.22 -3.39 -32.17
N ALA A 136 -7.08 -2.75 -31.86
CA ALA A 136 -6.72 -2.38 -30.50
C ALA A 136 -7.32 -1.01 -30.14
N GLU A 137 -7.84 -0.89 -28.92
CA GLU A 137 -8.32 0.37 -28.35
C GLU A 137 -7.13 1.31 -28.09
N ARG A 138 -7.36 2.61 -27.96
CA ARG A 138 -6.28 3.56 -27.67
C ARG A 138 -5.58 3.25 -26.34
N PRO A 139 -4.27 3.52 -26.22
CA PRO A 139 -3.57 3.39 -24.94
C PRO A 139 -4.21 4.30 -23.90
N ARG A 140 -4.37 3.76 -22.69
CA ARG A 140 -4.82 4.50 -21.50
C ARG A 140 -3.63 4.64 -20.57
N PHE A 141 -3.32 5.89 -20.23
CA PHE A 141 -2.27 6.26 -19.30
C PHE A 141 -2.90 6.52 -17.94
N ARG A 142 -2.28 5.99 -16.89
CA ARG A 142 -2.73 6.20 -15.52
C ARG A 142 -1.52 6.26 -14.62
N GLU A 143 -1.34 7.37 -13.92
CA GLU A 143 -0.49 7.39 -12.74
C GLU A 143 -1.13 6.46 -11.70
N MET A 144 -0.37 5.46 -11.29
CA MET A 144 -0.82 4.60 -10.21
C MET A 144 -0.66 5.39 -8.92
N ASP A 145 -1.79 5.78 -8.34
CA ASP A 145 -1.80 6.35 -7.00
C ASP A 145 -2.34 5.30 -6.02
N ASN A 146 -1.89 5.36 -4.78
CA ASN A 146 -2.32 4.47 -3.71
C ASN A 146 -3.65 4.97 -3.13
N ARG A 147 -4.68 4.96 -3.98
CA ARG A 147 -6.05 5.33 -3.58
C ARG A 147 -6.64 4.22 -2.74
N PHE A 148 -6.41 4.29 -1.43
CA PHE A 148 -7.14 3.44 -0.50
C PHE A 148 -8.60 3.89 -0.44
N SER A 149 -9.51 2.92 -0.55
CA SER A 149 -10.91 3.18 -0.22
C SER A 149 -11.01 3.42 1.28
N MET A 150 -11.32 4.65 1.66
CA MET A 150 -11.51 5.06 3.06
C MET A 150 -12.71 4.34 3.67
N ILE A 151 -13.74 4.15 2.85
CA ILE A 151 -14.98 3.46 3.19
C ILE A 151 -15.36 2.53 2.04
N ARG A 152 -15.38 1.23 2.32
CA ARG A 152 -15.94 0.22 1.42
C ARG A 152 -17.29 -0.23 1.93
N LEU A 153 -18.33 0.05 1.17
CA LEU A 153 -19.69 -0.42 1.45
C LEU A 153 -19.97 -1.67 0.62
N ILE A 154 -20.56 -2.68 1.24
CA ILE A 154 -21.03 -3.88 0.58
C ILE A 154 -22.55 -3.83 0.54
N VAL A 155 -23.10 -3.59 -0.64
CA VAL A 155 -24.55 -3.66 -0.90
C VAL A 155 -24.87 -5.10 -1.28
N HIS A 156 -25.72 -5.78 -0.51
CA HIS A 156 -26.00 -7.20 -0.72
C HIS A 156 -27.48 -7.53 -0.56
N GLY A 157 -27.99 -8.47 -1.35
CA GLY A 157 -29.39 -8.90 -1.28
C GLY A 157 -29.76 -9.92 -2.35
N ASP A 158 -30.84 -10.66 -2.11
CA ASP A 158 -31.36 -11.67 -3.04
C ASP A 158 -32.28 -11.02 -4.10
N ILE A 159 -31.72 -10.04 -4.82
CA ILE A 159 -32.37 -9.32 -5.93
C ILE A 159 -31.62 -9.56 -7.24
N SER A 160 -32.21 -9.14 -8.37
CA SER A 160 -31.54 -9.27 -9.67
C SER A 160 -30.24 -8.44 -9.72
N GLU A 161 -29.24 -8.92 -10.47
CA GLU A 161 -27.96 -8.21 -10.64
C GLU A 161 -28.15 -6.80 -11.21
N ARG A 162 -29.11 -6.61 -12.13
CA ARG A 162 -29.49 -5.29 -12.66
C ARG A 162 -29.99 -4.38 -11.55
N SER A 163 -30.94 -4.85 -10.73
CA SER A 163 -31.46 -4.07 -9.62
C SER A 163 -30.37 -3.73 -8.58
N LEU A 164 -29.44 -4.65 -8.33
CA LEU A 164 -28.33 -4.45 -7.41
C LEU A 164 -27.33 -3.42 -7.95
N LYS A 165 -26.99 -3.50 -9.24
CA LYS A 165 -26.12 -2.53 -9.92
C LYS A 165 -26.75 -1.13 -9.97
N GLU A 166 -28.02 -1.03 -10.33
CA GLU A 166 -28.75 0.25 -10.34
C GLU A 166 -28.92 0.85 -8.93
N LEU A 167 -29.05 0.00 -7.90
CA LEU A 167 -29.06 0.47 -6.52
C LEU A 167 -27.66 0.98 -6.11
N ALA A 168 -26.59 0.26 -6.45
CA ALA A 168 -25.22 0.69 -6.18
C ALA A 168 -24.90 2.03 -6.86
N HIS A 169 -25.30 2.23 -8.11
CA HIS A 169 -25.12 3.52 -8.79
C HIS A 169 -25.97 4.66 -8.20
N ARG A 170 -27.15 4.36 -7.67
CA ARG A 170 -27.92 5.37 -6.92
C ARG A 170 -27.21 5.78 -5.64
N ILE A 171 -26.69 4.80 -4.89
CA ILE A 171 -25.89 5.08 -3.69
C ILE A 171 -24.62 5.86 -4.05
N GLU A 172 -23.95 5.51 -5.16
CA GLU A 172 -22.82 6.27 -5.70
C GLU A 172 -23.19 7.73 -5.97
N ASP A 173 -24.30 8.00 -6.65
CA ASP A 173 -24.77 9.36 -6.94
C ASP A 173 -25.12 10.13 -5.66
N ASP A 174 -25.83 9.49 -4.74
CA ASP A 174 -26.24 10.08 -3.46
C ASP A 174 -25.02 10.45 -2.61
N LEU A 175 -24.03 9.56 -2.53
CA LEU A 175 -22.78 9.80 -1.81
C LEU A 175 -21.91 10.85 -2.49
N THR A 176 -21.81 10.85 -3.83
CA THR A 176 -21.03 11.84 -4.59
C THR A 176 -21.66 13.23 -4.52
N ALA A 177 -22.97 13.34 -4.28
CA ALA A 177 -23.64 14.61 -4.06
C ALA A 177 -23.28 15.26 -2.70
N LEU A 178 -22.65 14.53 -1.78
CA LEU A 178 -22.23 15.06 -0.48
C LEU A 178 -21.02 15.99 -0.64
N PRO A 179 -21.01 17.20 -0.05
CA PRO A 179 -19.91 18.16 -0.20
C PRO A 179 -18.55 17.65 0.29
N SER A 180 -18.54 16.66 1.19
CA SER A 180 -17.34 16.08 1.79
C SER A 180 -16.82 14.86 1.03
N VAL A 181 -17.45 14.45 -0.08
CA VAL A 181 -17.12 13.24 -0.82
C VAL A 181 -16.76 13.61 -2.25
N SER A 182 -15.49 13.45 -2.63
CA SER A 182 -15.04 13.79 -3.99
C SER A 182 -15.19 12.65 -5.00
N GLN A 183 -14.94 11.40 -4.59
CA GLN A 183 -14.91 10.26 -5.51
C GLN A 183 -15.55 9.02 -4.89
N VAL A 184 -16.52 8.45 -5.59
CA VAL A 184 -17.14 7.18 -5.28
C VAL A 184 -17.11 6.33 -6.54
N GLU A 185 -16.81 5.04 -6.41
CA GLU A 185 -16.86 4.12 -7.54
C GLU A 185 -17.61 2.85 -7.17
N VAL A 186 -18.34 2.29 -8.15
CA VAL A 186 -18.99 0.98 -8.03
C VAL A 186 -18.07 -0.08 -8.61
N SER A 187 -17.79 -1.13 -7.85
CA SER A 187 -16.98 -2.26 -8.28
C SER A 187 -17.61 -3.61 -7.92
N GLY A 188 -17.12 -4.70 -8.54
CA GLY A 188 -17.69 -6.05 -8.35
C GLY A 188 -19.00 -6.30 -9.11
N VAL A 189 -19.24 -5.59 -10.21
CA VAL A 189 -20.38 -5.80 -11.13
C VAL A 189 -19.91 -5.96 -12.57
N ARG A 190 -20.70 -6.65 -13.39
CA ARG A 190 -20.45 -6.78 -14.83
C ARG A 190 -20.96 -5.56 -15.59
N ASN A 191 -20.29 -5.24 -16.70
CA ASN A 191 -20.73 -4.19 -17.63
C ASN A 191 -21.95 -4.65 -18.44
N TYR A 192 -22.78 -3.71 -18.87
CA TYR A 192 -23.89 -4.03 -19.77
C TYR A 192 -23.39 -4.41 -21.16
N GLU A 193 -24.04 -5.39 -21.79
CA GLU A 193 -23.76 -5.84 -23.15
C GLU A 193 -25.07 -6.25 -23.84
N ILE A 194 -25.18 -5.96 -25.14
CA ILE A 194 -26.26 -6.45 -25.98
C ILE A 194 -25.72 -7.63 -26.81
N SER A 195 -26.21 -8.83 -26.53
CA SER A 195 -25.88 -10.05 -27.27
C SER A 195 -26.95 -10.28 -28.34
N ILE A 196 -26.57 -10.25 -29.61
CA ILE A 196 -27.45 -10.54 -30.75
C ILE A 196 -27.07 -11.93 -31.27
N GLU A 197 -27.85 -12.93 -30.87
CA GLU A 197 -27.58 -14.35 -31.14
C GLU A 197 -28.37 -14.81 -32.37
N VAL A 198 -27.66 -15.11 -33.46
CA VAL A 198 -28.28 -15.51 -34.73
C VAL A 198 -27.94 -16.96 -35.06
N PRO A 199 -28.91 -17.90 -35.01
CA PRO A 199 -28.68 -19.30 -35.33
C PRO A 199 -28.13 -19.51 -36.75
N LEU A 200 -27.17 -20.42 -36.91
CA LEU A 200 -26.47 -20.68 -38.18
C LEU A 200 -27.44 -21.13 -39.29
N HIS A 201 -28.47 -21.88 -38.95
CA HIS A 201 -29.46 -22.35 -39.92
C HIS A 201 -30.30 -21.20 -40.51
N ARG A 202 -30.57 -20.13 -39.74
CA ARG A 202 -31.32 -18.95 -40.20
C ARG A 202 -30.46 -18.05 -41.08
N LEU A 203 -29.21 -17.81 -40.68
CA LEU A 203 -28.20 -17.16 -41.53
C LEU A 203 -28.07 -17.88 -42.86
N SER A 204 -28.03 -19.22 -42.80
CA SER A 204 -27.93 -20.05 -43.98
C SER A 204 -29.16 -19.94 -44.90
N ALA A 205 -30.38 -19.99 -44.35
CA ALA A 205 -31.60 -19.88 -45.13
C ALA A 205 -31.73 -18.54 -45.87
N LEU A 206 -31.20 -17.46 -45.28
CA LEU A 206 -31.28 -16.10 -45.83
C LEU A 206 -30.05 -15.67 -46.63
N GLY A 207 -29.01 -16.51 -46.70
CA GLY A 207 -27.77 -16.19 -47.40
C GLY A 207 -26.98 -15.04 -46.76
N LEU A 208 -27.13 -14.84 -45.45
CA LEU A 208 -26.44 -13.79 -44.68
C LEU A 208 -25.26 -14.38 -43.90
N THR A 209 -24.24 -13.56 -43.65
CA THR A 209 -23.19 -13.81 -42.66
C THR A 209 -23.43 -12.98 -41.40
N LEU A 210 -22.80 -13.34 -40.28
CA LEU A 210 -22.83 -12.53 -39.05
C LEU A 210 -22.29 -11.11 -39.30
N THR A 211 -21.27 -10.99 -40.16
CA THR A 211 -20.68 -9.71 -40.57
C THR A 211 -21.67 -8.86 -41.38
N ASP A 212 -22.49 -9.48 -42.24
CA ASP A 212 -23.55 -8.79 -42.98
C ASP A 212 -24.60 -8.22 -42.02
N VAL A 213 -25.00 -9.00 -41.01
CA VAL A 213 -25.95 -8.58 -39.97
C VAL A 213 -25.38 -7.43 -39.14
N ALA A 214 -24.13 -7.56 -38.66
CA ALA A 214 -23.45 -6.48 -37.93
C ALA A 214 -23.32 -5.21 -38.79
N GLY A 215 -23.05 -5.36 -40.09
CA GLY A 215 -23.03 -4.24 -41.05
C GLY A 215 -24.39 -3.60 -41.25
N ALA A 216 -25.48 -4.38 -41.29
CA ALA A 216 -26.85 -3.86 -41.37
C ALA A 216 -27.21 -3.05 -40.13
N ILE A 217 -26.94 -3.59 -38.93
CA ILE A 217 -27.16 -2.89 -37.66
C ILE A 217 -26.41 -1.56 -37.62
N ARG A 218 -25.12 -1.56 -38.01
CA ARG A 218 -24.28 -0.35 -38.02
C ARG A 218 -24.82 0.75 -38.93
N ARG A 219 -25.47 0.38 -40.05
CA ARG A 219 -26.08 1.35 -40.98
C ARG A 219 -27.45 1.83 -40.50
N SER A 220 -28.15 1.03 -39.71
CA SER A 220 -29.47 1.34 -39.19
C SER A 220 -29.43 2.13 -37.88
N SER A 221 -28.41 1.91 -37.04
CA SER A 221 -28.24 2.57 -35.74
C SER A 221 -27.26 3.75 -35.86
N LEU A 222 -27.76 4.90 -36.33
CA LEU A 222 -26.96 6.12 -36.50
C LEU A 222 -27.76 7.39 -36.17
N ASP A 223 -27.20 8.22 -35.29
CA ASP A 223 -27.59 9.62 -35.11
C ASP A 223 -26.60 10.52 -35.85
N LEU A 224 -27.10 11.39 -36.75
CA LEU A 224 -26.26 12.29 -37.55
C LEU A 224 -26.80 13.71 -37.47
N SER A 225 -25.95 14.65 -37.07
CA SER A 225 -26.29 16.08 -37.14
C SER A 225 -26.24 16.56 -38.59
N ALA A 226 -27.33 17.12 -39.08
CA ALA A 226 -27.43 17.68 -40.44
C ALA A 226 -27.21 19.22 -40.46
N GLY A 227 -26.74 19.79 -39.34
CA GLY A 227 -26.42 21.21 -39.20
C GLY A 227 -27.59 22.04 -38.67
N SER A 228 -27.70 23.29 -39.13
CA SER A 228 -28.77 24.21 -38.75
C SER A 228 -29.27 25.05 -39.92
N ILE A 229 -30.55 25.38 -39.88
CA ILE A 229 -31.21 26.30 -40.81
C ILE A 229 -31.42 27.61 -40.08
N ASP A 230 -30.82 28.68 -40.58
CA ASP A 230 -31.09 30.04 -40.09
C ASP A 230 -32.35 30.58 -40.76
N THR A 231 -33.42 30.71 -39.98
CA THR A 231 -34.62 31.42 -40.41
C THR A 231 -34.49 32.91 -40.09
N ARG A 232 -35.41 33.75 -40.59
CA ARG A 232 -35.41 35.19 -40.32
C ARG A 232 -35.54 35.57 -38.82
N GLN A 233 -35.98 34.64 -37.98
CA GLN A 233 -36.27 34.89 -36.56
C GLN A 233 -35.56 33.95 -35.60
N SER A 234 -35.03 32.81 -36.07
CA SER A 234 -34.35 31.82 -35.23
C SER A 234 -33.48 30.86 -36.05
N GLN A 235 -32.50 30.27 -35.39
CA GLN A 235 -31.73 29.16 -35.91
C GLN A 235 -32.37 27.83 -35.46
N VAL A 236 -32.69 26.95 -36.41
CA VAL A 236 -33.28 25.63 -36.16
C VAL A 236 -32.26 24.55 -36.47
N ARG A 237 -31.90 23.72 -35.48
CA ARG A 237 -30.98 22.59 -35.69
C ARG A 237 -31.70 21.43 -36.35
N VAL A 238 -31.05 20.77 -37.30
CA VAL A 238 -31.55 19.59 -38.00
C VAL A 238 -30.66 18.41 -37.64
N ARG A 239 -31.26 17.32 -37.16
CA ARG A 239 -30.56 16.05 -36.86
C ARG A 239 -31.42 14.88 -37.28
N THR A 240 -30.78 13.80 -37.71
CA THR A 240 -31.45 12.50 -37.88
C THR A 240 -31.36 11.75 -36.56
N LEU A 241 -32.49 11.16 -36.16
CA LEU A 241 -32.60 10.29 -34.99
C LEU A 241 -32.87 8.88 -35.51
N GLY A 242 -31.94 7.98 -35.28
CA GLY A 242 -31.99 6.60 -35.75
C GLY A 242 -31.16 5.62 -34.93
N GLN A 243 -30.47 6.08 -33.88
CA GLN A 243 -29.71 5.20 -32.99
C GLN A 243 -30.66 4.29 -32.19
N ASN A 244 -30.34 2.99 -32.17
CA ASN A 244 -31.02 1.95 -31.39
C ASN A 244 -30.35 1.83 -30.02
N TYR A 245 -31.12 1.85 -28.93
CA TYR A 245 -30.59 1.89 -27.56
C TYR A 245 -30.87 0.62 -26.78
N ASP A 246 -32.05 0.02 -26.91
CA ASP A 246 -32.50 -1.13 -26.11
C ASP A 246 -32.85 -2.36 -26.96
N GLN A 247 -33.17 -3.47 -26.31
CA GLN A 247 -33.53 -4.73 -26.97
C GLN A 247 -34.59 -4.55 -28.08
N GLN A 248 -35.66 -3.80 -27.81
CA GLN A 248 -36.78 -3.63 -28.74
C GLN A 248 -36.33 -2.87 -29.98
N ASP A 249 -35.55 -1.81 -29.78
CA ASP A 249 -34.99 -1.02 -30.87
C ASP A 249 -34.17 -1.91 -31.83
N PHE A 250 -33.32 -2.80 -31.29
CA PHE A 250 -32.51 -3.70 -32.10
C PHE A 250 -33.37 -4.75 -32.82
N GLU A 251 -34.38 -5.32 -32.16
CA GLU A 251 -35.28 -6.31 -32.76
C GLU A 251 -36.03 -5.76 -33.99
N GLU A 252 -36.34 -4.46 -34.01
CA GLU A 252 -37.05 -3.83 -35.12
C GLU A 252 -36.20 -3.56 -36.37
N ILE A 253 -34.87 -3.69 -36.29
CA ILE A 253 -33.94 -3.41 -37.40
C ILE A 253 -34.27 -4.28 -38.61
N ILE A 254 -34.44 -3.65 -39.77
CA ILE A 254 -34.73 -4.34 -41.04
C ILE A 254 -33.42 -4.83 -41.64
N LEU A 255 -33.29 -6.15 -41.81
CA LEU A 255 -32.11 -6.78 -42.41
C LEU A 255 -32.26 -6.97 -43.93
N ILE A 256 -33.46 -7.40 -44.36
CA ILE A 256 -33.77 -7.64 -45.78
C ILE A 256 -35.08 -6.94 -46.12
N SER A 257 -35.09 -6.24 -47.26
CA SER A 257 -36.30 -5.67 -47.87
C SER A 257 -36.50 -6.29 -49.25
N GLY A 258 -37.53 -7.13 -49.37
CA GLY A 258 -37.92 -7.80 -50.61
C GLY A 258 -38.54 -6.83 -51.61
N ARG A 259 -38.45 -7.14 -52.91
CA ARG A 259 -38.98 -6.29 -54.00
C ARG A 259 -40.50 -6.13 -53.96
N ASP A 260 -41.16 -7.08 -53.32
CA ASP A 260 -42.58 -7.26 -53.10
C ASP A 260 -43.05 -6.65 -51.76
N GLY A 261 -42.15 -5.98 -51.04
CA GLY A 261 -42.44 -5.29 -49.79
C GLY A 261 -42.34 -6.16 -48.53
N ALA A 262 -41.95 -7.43 -48.67
CA ALA A 262 -41.66 -8.31 -47.55
C ALA A 262 -40.44 -7.78 -46.77
N LEU A 263 -40.56 -7.70 -45.44
CA LEU A 263 -39.50 -7.24 -44.55
C LEU A 263 -39.08 -8.39 -43.65
N VAL A 264 -37.78 -8.57 -43.46
CA VAL A 264 -37.21 -9.46 -42.45
C VAL A 264 -36.51 -8.59 -41.42
N ARG A 265 -37.00 -8.63 -40.18
CA ARG A 265 -36.43 -7.89 -39.05
C ARG A 265 -35.38 -8.72 -38.32
N LEU A 266 -34.55 -8.06 -37.53
CA LEU A 266 -33.56 -8.74 -36.71
C LEU A 266 -34.23 -9.68 -35.71
N GLY A 267 -35.29 -9.24 -35.03
CA GLY A 267 -36.05 -10.07 -34.08
C GLY A 267 -36.74 -11.29 -34.72
N ASP A 268 -36.95 -11.30 -36.04
CA ASP A 268 -37.50 -12.47 -36.73
C ASP A 268 -36.47 -13.61 -36.80
N ILE A 269 -35.17 -13.27 -36.79
CA ILE A 269 -34.09 -14.23 -37.05
C ILE A 269 -33.11 -14.41 -35.90
N ALA A 270 -33.01 -13.43 -35.00
CA ALA A 270 -32.05 -13.40 -33.91
C ALA A 270 -32.77 -13.31 -32.55
N GLU A 271 -32.14 -13.84 -31.51
CA GLU A 271 -32.49 -13.53 -30.13
C GLU A 271 -31.62 -12.37 -29.65
N VAL A 272 -32.24 -11.25 -29.29
CA VAL A 272 -31.53 -10.07 -28.77
C VAL A 272 -31.61 -10.10 -27.25
N ARG A 273 -30.48 -10.27 -26.56
CA ARG A 273 -30.38 -10.24 -25.10
C ARG A 273 -29.74 -8.93 -24.66
N ASP A 274 -30.51 -8.06 -24.03
CA ASP A 274 -30.00 -6.87 -23.37
C ASP A 274 -29.68 -7.17 -21.90
N GLY A 275 -28.41 -7.46 -21.61
CA GLY A 275 -27.97 -8.04 -20.34
C GLY A 275 -26.57 -7.58 -19.96
N PHE A 276 -25.78 -8.51 -19.45
CA PHE A 276 -24.41 -8.26 -19.00
C PHE A 276 -23.42 -8.95 -19.90
N GLN A 277 -22.20 -8.42 -19.94
CA GLN A 277 -21.07 -9.10 -20.55
C GLN A 277 -20.91 -10.50 -19.97
N GLN A 278 -20.57 -11.47 -20.83
CA GLN A 278 -20.15 -12.80 -20.42
C GLN A 278 -18.75 -12.73 -19.79
N ALA A 279 -18.71 -12.36 -18.50
CA ALA A 279 -17.49 -12.22 -17.71
C ALA A 279 -17.51 -13.15 -16.49
N ASP A 280 -16.34 -13.68 -16.14
CA ASP A 280 -16.12 -14.62 -15.04
C ASP A 280 -16.04 -13.94 -13.68
N LEU A 281 -17.12 -13.26 -13.28
CA LEU A 281 -17.21 -12.48 -12.05
C LEU A 281 -18.34 -12.98 -11.15
N ILE A 282 -18.02 -13.37 -9.92
CA ILE A 282 -19.00 -13.75 -8.89
C ILE A 282 -18.64 -13.05 -7.60
N VAL A 283 -19.51 -12.18 -7.09
CA VAL A 283 -19.29 -11.47 -5.82
C VAL A 283 -20.39 -11.82 -4.83
N ARG A 284 -20.00 -12.29 -3.65
CA ARG A 284 -20.90 -12.75 -2.60
C ARG A 284 -20.49 -12.24 -1.23
N HIS A 285 -21.46 -11.75 -0.46
CA HIS A 285 -21.28 -11.38 0.94
C HIS A 285 -22.25 -12.19 1.79
N GLN A 286 -21.74 -12.93 2.77
CA GLN A 286 -22.54 -13.87 3.57
C GLN A 286 -23.44 -14.78 2.67
N ASN A 287 -22.86 -15.29 1.57
CA ASN A 287 -23.54 -16.13 0.56
C ASN A 287 -24.66 -15.45 -0.26
N ARG A 288 -24.91 -14.14 -0.09
CA ARG A 288 -25.86 -13.35 -0.91
C ARG A 288 -25.12 -12.58 -2.01
N PRO A 289 -25.72 -12.35 -3.19
CA PRO A 289 -25.16 -11.47 -4.22
C PRO A 289 -24.79 -10.11 -3.64
N ALA A 290 -23.61 -9.60 -3.99
CA ALA A 290 -23.10 -8.36 -3.43
C ALA A 290 -22.38 -7.50 -4.48
N VAL A 291 -22.35 -6.20 -4.22
CA VAL A 291 -21.67 -5.17 -5.02
C VAL A 291 -20.94 -4.24 -4.07
N PHE A 292 -19.77 -3.76 -4.49
CA PHE A 292 -18.98 -2.83 -3.71
C PHE A 292 -19.25 -1.39 -4.16
N VAL A 293 -19.44 -0.50 -3.19
CA VAL A 293 -19.45 0.95 -3.39
C VAL A 293 -18.30 1.50 -2.55
N GLU A 294 -17.29 2.04 -3.21
CA GLU A 294 -16.01 2.42 -2.61
C GLU A 294 -15.88 3.93 -2.64
N VAL A 295 -15.74 4.53 -1.46
CA VAL A 295 -15.45 5.96 -1.31
C VAL A 295 -13.94 6.12 -1.23
N TYR A 296 -13.38 6.92 -2.13
CA TYR A 296 -11.96 7.23 -2.20
C TYR A 296 -11.68 8.65 -1.74
N ARG A 297 -10.47 8.87 -1.23
CA ARG A 297 -9.94 10.19 -0.97
C ARG A 297 -9.41 10.77 -2.29
N ALA A 298 -9.86 11.96 -2.68
CA ALA A 298 -9.33 12.63 -3.87
C ALA A 298 -8.51 13.90 -3.55
N GLY A 299 -8.28 14.21 -2.26
CA GLY A 299 -7.48 15.36 -1.82
C GLY A 299 -7.38 15.53 -0.29
N GLY A 300 -7.07 16.74 0.19
CA GLY A 300 -6.88 17.10 1.62
C GLY A 300 -8.15 17.05 2.50
N GLU A 301 -9.09 16.17 2.17
CA GLU A 301 -10.33 15.91 2.92
C GLU A 301 -10.02 15.29 4.28
N HIS A 302 -10.74 15.70 5.32
CA HIS A 302 -10.59 15.10 6.64
C HIS A 302 -11.34 13.77 6.71
N VAL A 303 -10.61 12.65 6.86
CA VAL A 303 -11.14 11.28 6.93
C VAL A 303 -12.32 11.13 7.87
N MET A 304 -12.26 11.79 9.04
CA MET A 304 -13.32 11.75 10.03
C MET A 304 -14.62 12.42 9.57
N ASP A 305 -14.52 13.52 8.81
CA ASP A 305 -15.67 14.29 8.36
C ASP A 305 -16.42 13.54 7.26
N VAL A 306 -15.67 12.94 6.32
CA VAL A 306 -16.21 12.05 5.28
C VAL A 306 -16.93 10.87 5.91
N ALA A 307 -16.27 10.14 6.82
CA ALA A 307 -16.86 8.97 7.44
C ALA A 307 -18.09 9.27 8.30
N THR A 308 -18.11 10.41 8.99
CA THR A 308 -19.29 10.83 9.76
C THR A 308 -20.44 11.18 8.82
N THR A 309 -20.19 11.96 7.77
CA THR A 309 -21.21 12.36 6.78
C THR A 309 -21.79 11.13 6.07
N VAL A 310 -20.95 10.22 5.60
CA VAL A 310 -21.38 8.98 4.93
C VAL A 310 -22.18 8.11 5.90
N ARG A 311 -21.72 7.91 7.14
CA ARG A 311 -22.46 7.10 8.13
C ARG A 311 -23.83 7.69 8.46
N GLU A 312 -23.89 8.99 8.72
CA GLU A 312 -25.15 9.68 9.00
C GLU A 312 -26.13 9.63 7.81
N HIS A 313 -25.63 9.80 6.58
CA HIS A 313 -26.46 9.70 5.39
C HIS A 313 -26.97 8.26 5.17
N LEU A 314 -26.11 7.25 5.39
CA LEU A 314 -26.51 5.85 5.31
C LEU A 314 -27.59 5.50 6.35
N GLU A 315 -27.41 5.90 7.61
CA GLU A 315 -28.35 5.58 8.70
C GLU A 315 -29.69 6.31 8.57
N ASN A 316 -29.69 7.57 8.12
CA ASN A 316 -30.88 8.41 8.13
C ASN A 316 -31.67 8.37 6.82
N GLU A 317 -31.01 8.19 5.67
CA GLU A 317 -31.63 8.33 4.35
C GLU A 317 -31.59 7.04 3.54
N VAL A 318 -30.41 6.41 3.40
CA VAL A 318 -30.24 5.26 2.51
C VAL A 318 -30.85 3.99 3.10
N ILE A 319 -30.46 3.58 4.30
CA ILE A 319 -30.90 2.33 4.94
C ILE A 319 -32.44 2.29 5.08
N PRO A 320 -33.13 3.36 5.52
CA PRO A 320 -34.59 3.37 5.58
C PRO A 320 -35.29 3.30 4.21
N ALA A 321 -34.61 3.71 3.12
CA ALA A 321 -35.14 3.69 1.76
C ALA A 321 -34.84 2.37 1.01
N LEU A 322 -34.07 1.45 1.60
CA LEU A 322 -33.71 0.18 0.97
C LEU A 322 -34.95 -0.73 0.79
N PRO A 323 -35.04 -1.46 -0.33
CA PRO A 323 -36.04 -2.52 -0.49
C PRO A 323 -35.87 -3.65 0.54
N ASP A 324 -36.98 -4.31 0.88
CA ASP A 324 -36.97 -5.48 1.75
C ASP A 324 -35.99 -6.56 1.23
N GLY A 325 -35.12 -7.06 2.10
CA GLY A 325 -34.14 -8.10 1.78
C GLY A 325 -32.78 -7.60 1.27
N VAL A 326 -32.63 -6.28 1.08
CA VAL A 326 -31.34 -5.64 0.77
C VAL A 326 -30.72 -5.08 2.05
N GLY A 327 -29.42 -5.29 2.23
CA GLY A 327 -28.64 -4.71 3.32
C GLY A 327 -27.39 -4.01 2.79
N ILE A 328 -26.89 -3.06 3.57
CA ILE A 328 -25.59 -2.42 3.35
C ILE A 328 -24.73 -2.71 4.57
N THR A 329 -23.53 -3.23 4.33
CA THR A 329 -22.53 -3.46 5.38
C THR A 329 -21.33 -2.56 5.13
N MET A 330 -20.96 -1.75 6.13
CA MET A 330 -19.72 -0.96 6.09
C MET A 330 -18.53 -1.89 6.37
N TRP A 331 -17.84 -2.31 5.31
CA TRP A 331 -16.79 -3.33 5.36
C TRP A 331 -15.44 -2.77 5.76
N ASN A 332 -15.07 -1.57 5.29
CA ASN A 332 -13.88 -0.86 5.74
C ASN A 332 -14.27 0.53 6.24
N ASP A 333 -13.64 0.99 7.33
CA ASP A 333 -13.83 2.32 7.90
C ASP A 333 -12.52 2.80 8.55
N GLU A 334 -11.71 3.51 7.77
CA GLU A 334 -10.41 3.99 8.24
C GLU A 334 -10.53 5.00 9.41
N SER A 335 -11.67 5.69 9.52
CA SER A 335 -11.91 6.69 10.57
C SER A 335 -11.92 6.05 11.97
N GLN A 336 -12.42 4.81 12.08
CA GLN A 336 -12.41 4.06 13.34
C GLN A 336 -10.99 3.67 13.74
N ALA A 337 -10.23 3.12 12.80
CA ALA A 337 -8.83 2.75 13.03
C ALA A 337 -7.98 3.95 13.47
N TYR A 338 -8.15 5.10 12.80
CA TYR A 338 -7.49 6.35 13.20
C TYR A 338 -7.87 6.78 14.62
N LYS A 339 -9.18 6.82 14.94
CA LYS A 339 -9.68 7.27 16.24
C LYS A 339 -9.16 6.39 17.39
N GLU A 340 -9.22 5.07 17.24
CA GLU A 340 -8.75 4.13 18.26
C GLU A 340 -7.25 4.28 18.53
N ARG A 341 -6.43 4.46 17.48
CA ARG A 341 -4.99 4.70 17.60
C ARG A 341 -4.69 6.06 18.24
N ALA A 342 -5.36 7.12 17.79
CA ALA A 342 -5.22 8.45 18.38
C ALA A 342 -5.56 8.45 19.88
N ASP A 343 -6.64 7.77 20.28
CA ASP A 343 -7.04 7.63 21.69
C ASP A 343 -5.99 6.86 22.51
N LEU A 344 -5.46 5.75 21.97
CA LEU A 344 -4.41 4.97 22.63
C LEU A 344 -3.14 5.81 22.81
N LEU A 345 -2.77 6.59 21.80
CA LEU A 345 -1.57 7.43 21.82
C LEU A 345 -1.72 8.64 22.72
N LEU A 346 -2.88 9.30 22.75
CA LEU A 346 -3.16 10.36 23.74
C LEU A 346 -3.07 9.81 25.16
N LYS A 347 -3.64 8.62 25.42
CA LYS A 347 -3.53 7.95 26.73
C LYS A 347 -2.07 7.63 27.06
N ASN A 348 -1.32 7.05 26.14
CA ASN A 348 0.10 6.68 26.34
C ASN A 348 1.01 7.91 26.49
N GLY A 349 0.77 8.98 25.72
CA GLY A 349 1.51 10.24 25.81
C GLY A 349 1.25 10.95 27.14
N ILE A 350 0.00 11.01 27.60
CA ILE A 350 -0.35 11.54 28.94
C ILE A 350 0.28 10.68 30.03
N LEU A 351 0.21 9.35 29.91
CA LEU A 351 0.83 8.43 30.86
C LEU A 351 2.35 8.62 30.89
N GLY A 352 3.01 8.73 29.73
CA GLY A 352 4.43 9.01 29.60
C GLY A 352 4.84 10.34 30.23
N LEU A 353 4.09 11.42 29.95
CA LEU A 353 4.29 12.72 30.58
C LEU A 353 4.12 12.66 32.10
N LEU A 354 3.12 11.92 32.59
CA LEU A 354 2.89 11.72 34.03
C LEU A 354 4.01 10.89 34.67
N LEU A 355 4.48 9.83 34.00
CA LEU A 355 5.61 9.02 34.47
C LEU A 355 6.90 9.84 34.54
N VAL A 356 7.17 10.66 33.53
CA VAL A 356 8.28 11.63 33.53
C VAL A 356 8.12 12.61 34.69
N LEU A 357 6.94 13.21 34.88
CA LEU A 357 6.68 14.13 35.99
C LEU A 357 6.89 13.45 37.35
N VAL A 358 6.41 12.21 37.51
CA VAL A 358 6.62 11.41 38.73
C VAL A 358 8.10 11.14 38.94
N ALA A 359 8.81 10.66 37.93
CA ALA A 359 10.25 10.40 38.00
C ALA A 359 11.04 11.65 38.37
N LEU A 360 10.80 12.78 37.68
CA LEU A 360 11.43 14.07 37.99
C LEU A 360 11.10 14.56 39.39
N SER A 361 9.85 14.38 39.85
CA SER A 361 9.44 14.78 41.19
C SER A 361 10.12 13.98 42.31
N LEU A 362 10.71 12.82 42.02
CA LEU A 362 11.49 12.05 43.00
C LEU A 362 12.89 12.65 43.23
N PHE A 363 13.46 13.32 42.22
CA PHE A 363 14.83 13.86 42.26
C PHE A 363 14.91 15.39 42.35
N LEU A 364 13.93 16.08 41.79
CA LEU A 364 13.85 17.54 41.71
C LEU A 364 12.62 18.05 42.46
N GLN A 365 12.63 19.33 42.85
CA GLN A 365 11.42 19.94 43.43
C GLN A 365 10.25 19.83 42.46
N VAL A 366 9.06 19.48 42.95
CA VAL A 366 7.85 19.29 42.12
C VAL A 366 7.59 20.48 41.18
N ARG A 367 7.88 21.70 41.63
CA ARG A 367 7.74 22.93 40.82
C ARG A 367 8.72 23.00 39.65
N LEU A 368 9.94 22.51 39.81
CA LEU A 368 10.93 22.38 38.72
C LEU A 368 10.46 21.33 37.72
N ALA A 369 10.02 20.18 38.24
CA ALA A 369 9.51 19.07 37.42
C ALA A 369 8.31 19.48 36.56
N ILE A 370 7.38 20.29 37.10
CA ILE A 370 6.24 20.83 36.33
C ILE A 370 6.71 21.71 35.18
N TRP A 371 7.67 22.62 35.38
CA TRP A 371 8.16 23.49 34.30
C TRP A 371 8.91 22.71 33.21
N VAL A 372 9.66 21.69 33.60
CA VAL A 372 10.30 20.77 32.65
C VAL A 372 9.23 20.00 31.84
N ALA A 373 8.18 19.50 32.50
CA ALA A 373 7.06 18.83 31.83
C ALA A 373 6.28 19.75 30.89
N VAL A 374 6.11 21.03 31.25
CA VAL A 374 5.50 22.05 30.38
C VAL A 374 6.40 22.30 29.15
N GLY A 375 7.71 22.43 29.33
CA GLY A 375 8.65 22.61 28.22
C GLY A 375 8.61 21.45 27.22
N LEU A 376 8.50 20.22 27.72
CA LEU A 376 8.29 19.03 26.89
C LEU A 376 6.98 19.12 26.08
N ALA A 377 5.86 19.48 26.72
CA ALA A 377 4.57 19.62 26.05
C ALA A 377 4.58 20.72 24.99
N VAL A 378 5.20 21.87 25.28
CA VAL A 378 5.38 22.98 24.34
C VAL A 378 6.22 22.56 23.14
N SER A 379 7.25 21.74 23.35
CA SER A 379 8.10 21.23 22.26
C SER A 379 7.37 20.28 21.34
N GLY A 380 6.52 19.41 21.90
CA GLY A 380 5.62 18.56 21.11
C GLY A 380 4.60 19.36 20.29
N ILE A 381 3.92 20.33 20.91
CA ILE A 381 2.97 21.20 20.19
C ILE A 381 3.70 21.99 19.09
N GLY A 382 4.89 22.52 19.38
CA GLY A 382 5.69 23.26 18.40
C GLY A 382 6.14 22.42 17.20
N ALA A 383 6.38 21.12 17.38
CA ALA A 383 6.72 20.24 16.27
C ALA A 383 5.58 20.06 15.26
N LEU A 384 4.31 20.19 15.69
CA LEU A 384 3.16 20.18 14.78
C LEU A 384 3.22 21.31 13.75
N ALA A 385 3.79 22.46 14.11
CA ALA A 385 4.00 23.56 13.17
C ALA A 385 5.03 23.22 12.08
N VAL A 386 6.07 22.45 12.45
CA VAL A 386 7.09 21.98 11.49
C VAL A 386 6.51 20.89 10.60
N MET A 387 5.68 19.99 11.15
CA MET A 387 4.97 18.98 10.37
C MET A 387 4.13 19.62 9.27
N MET A 388 3.36 20.67 9.59
CA MET A 388 2.54 21.38 8.61
C MET A 388 3.40 22.07 7.54
N ALA A 389 4.56 22.63 7.92
CA ALA A 389 5.47 23.27 6.98
C ALA A 389 6.17 22.29 6.02
N LEU A 390 6.23 21.01 6.39
CA LEU A 390 6.87 19.94 5.62
C LEU A 390 5.86 18.93 5.06
N ASP A 391 4.57 19.23 5.15
CA ASP A 391 3.46 18.40 4.67
C ASP A 391 3.47 16.97 5.22
N VAL A 392 3.73 16.83 6.52
CA VAL A 392 3.77 15.54 7.22
C VAL A 392 2.46 15.31 7.96
N ALA A 393 1.70 14.30 7.55
CA ALA A 393 0.43 13.92 8.17
C ALA A 393 0.59 13.39 9.61
N ILE A 394 -0.48 13.50 10.39
CA ILE A 394 -0.62 12.81 11.68
C ILE A 394 -1.06 11.38 11.42
N ASN A 395 -0.17 10.41 11.68
CA ASN A 395 -0.39 8.99 11.48
C ASN A 395 0.31 8.16 12.57
N THR A 396 0.19 6.84 12.50
CA THR A 396 0.72 5.93 13.53
C THR A 396 2.23 6.10 13.75
N ILE A 397 3.01 6.24 12.68
CA ILE A 397 4.47 6.40 12.75
C ILE A 397 4.83 7.77 13.30
N SER A 398 4.15 8.80 12.84
CA SER A 398 4.38 10.17 13.31
C SER A 398 4.06 10.32 14.81
N LEU A 399 2.99 9.66 15.28
CA LEU A 399 2.63 9.60 16.69
C LEU A 399 3.58 8.73 17.53
N PHE A 400 4.09 7.61 17.00
CA PHE A 400 5.15 6.82 17.65
C PHE A 400 6.43 7.66 17.82
N SER A 401 6.73 8.51 16.85
CA SER A 401 7.88 9.40 16.87
C SER A 401 7.78 10.42 18.01
N PHE A 402 6.59 10.96 18.28
CA PHE A 402 6.35 11.79 19.47
C PHE A 402 6.60 11.02 20.78
N LEU A 403 6.18 9.76 20.87
CA LEU A 403 6.39 8.93 22.04
C LEU A 403 7.89 8.68 22.30
N LEU A 404 8.63 8.31 21.25
CA LEU A 404 10.07 8.08 21.31
C LEU A 404 10.82 9.38 21.68
N ALA A 405 10.38 10.50 21.11
CA ALA A 405 10.96 11.81 21.35
C ALA A 405 10.87 12.28 22.81
N ILE A 406 9.77 11.96 23.51
CA ILE A 406 9.58 12.34 24.91
C ILE A 406 10.76 11.87 25.78
N GLY A 407 11.28 10.66 25.54
CA GLY A 407 12.40 10.11 26.30
C GLY A 407 13.70 10.87 26.06
N ILE A 408 13.96 11.29 24.83
CA ILE A 408 15.22 11.96 24.44
C ILE A 408 15.19 13.45 24.84
N ILE A 409 14.05 14.11 24.71
CA ILE A 409 13.93 15.58 24.87
C ILE A 409 13.98 16.02 26.33
N VAL A 410 13.48 15.19 27.24
CA VAL A 410 13.43 15.50 28.67
C VAL A 410 14.82 15.83 29.22
N ASP A 411 15.87 15.22 28.68
CA ASP A 411 17.25 15.43 29.11
C ASP A 411 17.72 16.89 28.94
N ASP A 412 17.30 17.59 27.89
CA ASP A 412 17.70 18.98 27.62
C ASP A 412 17.24 19.92 28.74
N ALA A 413 15.95 19.83 29.05
CA ALA A 413 15.31 20.63 30.08
C ALA A 413 15.79 20.25 31.48
N ILE A 414 16.07 18.96 31.74
CA ILE A 414 16.74 18.51 32.98
C ILE A 414 18.10 19.16 33.13
N VAL A 415 18.95 19.12 32.11
CA VAL A 415 20.32 19.64 32.16
C VAL A 415 20.33 21.14 32.46
N VAL A 416 19.41 21.91 31.84
CA VAL A 416 19.26 23.34 32.14
C VAL A 416 18.74 23.55 33.57
N ALA A 417 17.69 22.82 33.98
CA ALA A 417 17.11 22.93 35.31
C ALA A 417 18.13 22.61 36.41
N GLU A 418 18.93 21.56 36.22
CA GLU A 418 19.97 21.12 37.15
C GLU A 418 21.08 22.17 37.27
N GLN A 419 21.56 22.75 36.15
CA GLN A 419 22.58 23.79 36.22
C GLN A 419 22.09 25.07 36.91
N ILE A 420 20.83 25.47 36.69
CA ILE A 420 20.22 26.60 37.40
C ILE A 420 20.11 26.28 38.90
N GLN A 421 19.69 25.07 39.25
CA GLN A 421 19.60 24.64 40.65
C GLN A 421 20.98 24.56 41.31
N ASN A 422 22.01 24.09 40.61
CA ASN A 422 23.37 24.03 41.10
C ASN A 422 23.94 25.43 41.38
N GLU A 423 23.67 26.43 40.53
CA GLU A 423 24.06 27.82 40.79
C GLU A 423 23.31 28.44 41.98
N ARG A 424 22.07 28.01 42.24
CA ARG A 424 21.31 28.39 43.44
C ARG A 424 21.87 27.78 44.71
N ASN A 425 22.21 26.49 44.68
CA ASN A 425 22.84 25.80 45.79
C ASN A 425 24.20 26.41 46.16
N ARG A 426 24.88 27.06 45.20
CA ARG A 426 26.12 27.83 45.41
C ARG A 426 25.91 29.25 45.95
N GLY A 427 24.67 29.63 46.25
CA GLY A 427 24.33 30.93 46.84
C GLY A 427 23.99 32.04 45.85
N THR A 428 23.78 31.74 44.56
CA THR A 428 23.32 32.73 43.57
C THR A 428 21.78 32.75 43.54
N PRO A 429 21.10 33.85 43.90
CA PRO A 429 19.62 33.85 43.97
C PRO A 429 18.94 34.19 42.63
N GLY A 430 17.73 33.63 42.46
CA GLY A 430 16.73 34.07 41.47
C GLY A 430 17.22 34.11 40.02
N LEU A 431 17.07 35.28 39.38
CA LEU A 431 17.42 35.56 37.99
C LEU A 431 18.92 35.43 37.68
N ALA A 432 19.80 35.76 38.63
CA ALA A 432 21.25 35.67 38.41
C ALA A 432 21.70 34.21 38.23
N ALA A 433 21.12 33.27 38.98
CA ALA A 433 21.39 31.85 38.81
C ALA A 433 20.85 31.31 37.48
N ALA A 434 19.65 31.74 37.07
CA ALA A 434 19.09 31.37 35.77
C ALA A 434 20.01 31.79 34.61
N ILE A 435 20.48 33.04 34.62
CA ILE A 435 21.37 33.56 33.57
C ILE A 435 22.72 32.85 33.57
N ARG A 436 23.34 32.64 34.73
CA ARG A 436 24.65 31.96 34.82
C ARG A 436 24.57 30.49 34.44
N GLY A 437 23.56 29.78 34.94
CA GLY A 437 23.35 28.36 34.65
C GLY A 437 23.24 28.09 33.15
N VAL A 438 22.35 28.82 32.47
CA VAL A 438 22.14 28.67 31.01
C VAL A 438 23.37 29.08 30.22
N ARG A 439 24.02 30.19 30.56
CA ARG A 439 25.24 30.65 29.85
C ARG A 439 26.37 29.63 29.91
N ARG A 440 26.47 28.90 31.02
CA ARG A 440 27.50 27.87 31.24
C ARG A 440 27.25 26.65 30.36
N ILE A 441 25.99 26.29 30.14
CA ILE A 441 25.62 25.05 29.45
C ILE A 441 25.19 25.23 27.99
N LYS A 442 24.93 26.46 27.53
CA LYS A 442 24.41 26.73 26.17
C LYS A 442 25.22 26.07 25.04
N VAL A 443 26.55 26.10 25.11
CA VAL A 443 27.40 25.55 24.03
C VAL A 443 27.36 24.02 24.07
N PRO A 444 27.68 23.35 25.20
CA PRO A 444 27.53 21.89 25.30
C PRO A 444 26.14 21.39 24.93
N LEU A 445 25.08 22.08 25.37
CA LEU A 445 23.69 21.70 25.11
C LEU A 445 23.34 21.81 23.62
N THR A 446 23.64 22.94 22.97
CA THR A 446 23.37 23.10 21.53
C THR A 446 24.08 22.04 20.70
N PHE A 447 25.34 21.73 20.99
CA PHE A 447 26.05 20.68 20.26
C PHE A 447 25.54 19.28 20.59
N ALA A 448 25.11 19.00 21.82
CA ALA A 448 24.49 17.73 22.18
C ALA A 448 23.19 17.50 21.38
N VAL A 449 22.29 18.49 21.37
CA VAL A 449 21.02 18.42 20.61
C VAL A 449 21.27 18.30 19.11
N LEU A 450 22.19 19.08 18.54
CA LEU A 450 22.52 18.99 17.12
C LEU A 450 23.13 17.62 16.76
N THR A 451 23.92 17.04 17.66
CA THR A 451 24.50 15.70 17.45
C THR A 451 23.39 14.65 17.43
N SER A 452 22.43 14.73 18.36
CA SER A 452 21.25 13.84 18.38
C SER A 452 20.39 14.04 17.13
N ALA A 453 20.14 15.29 16.70
CA ALA A 453 19.38 15.58 15.49
C ALA A 453 20.06 15.01 14.23
N VAL A 454 21.38 15.19 14.10
CA VAL A 454 22.17 14.65 12.97
C VAL A 454 22.15 13.12 12.93
N ALA A 455 22.04 12.44 14.08
CA ALA A 455 21.93 10.99 14.11
C ALA A 455 20.67 10.46 13.42
N PHE A 456 19.60 11.26 13.34
CA PHE A 456 18.35 10.91 12.63
C PHE A 456 18.35 11.33 11.15
N VAL A 457 19.25 12.21 10.72
CA VAL A 457 19.31 12.71 9.34
C VAL A 457 19.46 11.60 8.28
N PRO A 458 20.26 10.54 8.48
CA PRO A 458 20.38 9.44 7.50
C PRO A 458 19.05 8.81 7.10
N LEU A 459 18.11 8.72 8.05
CA LEU A 459 16.80 8.10 7.81
C LEU A 459 15.94 8.91 6.83
N LEU A 460 16.23 10.21 6.63
CA LEU A 460 15.54 11.05 5.63
C LEU A 460 15.90 10.70 4.19
N PHE A 461 16.98 9.93 3.97
CA PHE A 461 17.52 9.63 2.65
C PHE A 461 17.39 8.17 2.25
N ILE A 462 16.62 7.37 3.01
CA ILE A 462 16.26 6.01 2.64
C ILE A 462 15.36 6.11 1.39
N PRO A 463 15.72 5.45 0.27
CA PRO A 463 14.91 5.50 -0.96
C PRO A 463 13.71 4.55 -0.89
N GLY A 464 12.75 4.77 -1.80
CA GLY A 464 11.60 3.89 -2.01
C GLY A 464 10.54 3.93 -0.90
N GLY A 465 9.52 3.06 -1.03
CA GLY A 465 8.35 3.08 -0.15
C GLY A 465 8.67 2.90 1.33
N VAL A 466 9.71 2.14 1.68
CA VAL A 466 10.19 2.01 3.07
C VAL A 466 10.64 3.38 3.61
N GLY A 467 11.41 4.12 2.82
CA GLY A 467 11.83 5.48 3.17
C GLY A 467 10.64 6.41 3.41
N ASP A 468 9.63 6.36 2.54
CA ASP A 468 8.45 7.21 2.64
C ASP A 468 7.61 6.92 3.90
N VAL A 469 7.43 5.63 4.24
CA VAL A 469 6.76 5.20 5.48
C VAL A 469 7.48 5.74 6.70
N TRP A 470 8.80 5.60 6.76
CA TRP A 470 9.60 5.98 7.92
C TRP A 470 10.00 7.45 7.97
N ARG A 471 9.82 8.23 6.89
CA ARG A 471 10.25 9.63 6.76
C ARG A 471 9.70 10.55 7.86
N ALA A 472 8.48 10.30 8.35
CA ALA A 472 7.88 11.09 9.42
C ALA A 472 8.70 11.06 10.73
N LEU A 473 9.36 9.93 11.02
CA LEU A 473 10.09 9.71 12.27
C LEU A 473 11.28 10.66 12.46
N PRO A 474 12.27 10.71 11.55
CA PRO A 474 13.39 11.62 11.70
C PRO A 474 12.95 13.09 11.64
N ILE A 475 11.93 13.45 10.85
CA ILE A 475 11.43 14.83 10.77
C ILE A 475 10.92 15.29 12.13
N ILE A 476 10.06 14.51 12.77
CA ILE A 476 9.45 14.87 14.06
C ILE A 476 10.50 14.86 15.16
N MET A 477 11.41 13.89 15.13
CA MET A 477 12.51 13.84 16.10
C MET A 477 13.39 15.09 16.03
N ILE A 478 13.82 15.47 14.83
CA ILE A 478 14.64 16.67 14.60
C ILE A 478 13.85 17.93 14.98
N ALA A 479 12.59 18.04 14.56
CA ALA A 479 11.73 19.18 14.87
C ALA A 479 11.57 19.37 16.39
N MET A 480 11.21 18.31 17.11
CA MET A 480 11.00 18.39 18.55
C MET A 480 12.31 18.68 19.31
N LEU A 481 13.45 18.11 18.89
CA LEU A 481 14.76 18.42 19.46
C LEU A 481 15.15 19.89 19.26
N LEU A 482 14.93 20.44 18.06
CA LEU A 482 15.23 21.84 17.77
C LEU A 482 14.29 22.80 18.53
N VAL A 483 13.00 22.49 18.62
CA VAL A 483 12.04 23.29 19.41
C VAL A 483 12.37 23.18 20.91
N SER A 484 12.72 21.99 21.41
CA SER A 484 13.20 21.77 22.79
C SER A 484 14.41 22.63 23.12
N LEU A 485 15.38 22.72 22.20
CA LEU A 485 16.56 23.56 22.40
C LEU A 485 16.19 25.04 22.52
N VAL A 486 15.24 25.51 21.71
CA VAL A 486 14.74 26.89 21.78
C VAL A 486 13.99 27.12 23.10
N GLU A 487 13.11 26.21 23.50
CA GLU A 487 12.35 26.30 24.74
C GLU A 487 13.31 26.30 25.96
N SER A 488 14.21 25.33 26.04
CA SER A 488 15.15 25.14 27.14
C SER A 488 16.13 26.31 27.31
N LEU A 489 16.53 26.97 26.23
CA LEU A 489 17.47 28.10 26.28
C LEU A 489 16.79 29.45 26.49
N PHE A 490 15.60 29.67 25.93
CA PHE A 490 14.97 30.99 25.89
C PHE A 490 13.72 31.13 26.77
N VAL A 491 12.99 30.05 27.06
CA VAL A 491 11.73 30.07 27.81
C VAL A 491 11.93 29.56 29.23
N LEU A 492 12.41 28.33 29.40
CA LEU A 492 12.59 27.66 30.69
C LEU A 492 13.35 28.51 31.73
N PRO A 493 14.45 29.23 31.39
CA PRO A 493 15.23 29.95 32.40
C PRO A 493 14.45 31.06 33.10
N ASN A 494 13.56 31.76 32.39
CA ASN A 494 12.72 32.78 32.98
C ASN A 494 11.77 32.16 34.01
N HIS A 495 11.12 31.06 33.65
CA HIS A 495 10.16 30.36 34.50
C HIS A 495 10.83 29.79 35.75
N LEU A 496 12.02 29.23 35.58
CA LEU A 496 12.80 28.74 36.71
C LEU A 496 13.29 29.88 37.59
N SER A 497 13.58 31.08 37.05
CA SER A 497 14.11 32.24 37.81
C SER A 497 13.21 32.73 38.95
N HIS A 498 11.89 32.52 38.84
CA HIS A 498 10.88 32.95 39.80
C HIS A 498 10.62 31.96 40.94
N LEU A 499 11.22 30.77 40.88
CA LEU A 499 11.08 29.76 41.93
C LEU A 499 11.75 30.23 43.24
N PRO A 500 11.18 29.86 44.41
CA PRO A 500 11.65 30.32 45.71
C PRO A 500 13.08 29.83 46.00
N GLY A 501 13.84 30.62 46.77
CA GLY A 501 15.25 30.37 47.06
C GLY A 501 15.53 29.19 48.02
N PRO A 502 16.82 28.93 48.33
CA PRO A 502 17.25 27.82 49.19
C PRO A 502 16.63 27.78 50.60
N ASP A 503 16.15 28.93 51.10
CA ASP A 503 15.54 29.08 52.43
C ASP A 503 14.02 28.79 52.43
N TRP A 504 13.48 28.22 51.36
CA TRP A 504 12.05 27.92 51.27
C TRP A 504 11.66 26.75 52.18
N VAL A 505 10.74 27.02 53.11
CA VAL A 505 10.17 26.01 54.01
C VAL A 505 8.83 25.53 53.45
N PRO A 506 8.59 24.20 53.36
CA PRO A 506 7.33 23.66 52.84
C PRO A 506 6.15 24.13 53.69
N ARG A 507 5.24 24.90 53.07
CA ARG A 507 4.10 25.52 53.76
C ARG A 507 2.92 24.57 53.92
N ASN A 508 2.77 23.58 53.03
CA ASN A 508 1.62 22.68 52.99
C ASN A 508 1.99 21.22 53.38
N ALA A 509 0.99 20.43 53.78
CA ALA A 509 1.20 19.01 54.15
C ALA A 509 1.75 18.17 52.97
N PHE A 510 1.29 18.47 51.76
CA PHE A 510 1.78 17.85 50.52
C PHE A 510 3.27 18.12 50.28
N ASP A 511 3.70 19.38 50.40
CA ASP A 511 5.10 19.77 50.22
C ASP A 511 6.02 19.08 51.24
N ARG A 512 5.56 18.93 52.49
CA ARG A 512 6.32 18.22 53.55
C ARG A 512 6.47 16.73 53.27
N PHE A 513 5.42 16.09 52.76
CA PHE A 513 5.46 14.68 52.38
C PHE A 513 6.47 14.44 51.24
N PHE A 514 6.38 15.21 50.15
CA PHE A 514 7.28 15.07 49.01
C PHE A 514 8.73 15.41 49.37
N THR A 515 8.98 16.46 50.15
CA THR A 515 10.34 16.78 50.63
C THR A 515 10.91 15.66 51.50
N GLY A 516 10.07 15.01 52.32
CA GLY A 516 10.45 13.84 53.12
C GLY A 516 10.75 12.59 52.27
N LEU A 517 10.01 12.39 51.17
CA LEU A 517 10.28 11.31 50.22
C LEU A 517 11.56 11.57 49.42
N GLN A 518 11.72 12.78 48.88
CA GLN A 518 12.91 13.21 48.12
C GLN A 518 14.18 13.08 48.96
N SER A 519 14.18 13.53 50.22
CA SER A 519 15.34 13.40 51.10
C SER A 519 15.70 11.94 51.42
N ARG A 520 14.71 11.02 51.48
CA ARG A 520 14.97 9.58 51.61
C ARG A 520 15.56 8.98 50.33
N VAL A 521 15.02 9.37 49.18
CA VAL A 521 15.53 8.94 47.87
C VAL A 521 16.95 9.45 47.66
N ASP A 522 17.21 10.74 47.92
CA ASP A 522 18.53 11.35 47.84
C ASP A 522 19.51 10.69 48.82
N ALA A 523 19.12 10.44 50.07
CA ALA A 523 19.96 9.69 51.01
C ALA A 523 20.25 8.26 50.54
N GLY A 524 19.27 7.60 49.90
CA GLY A 524 19.45 6.28 49.28
C GLY A 524 20.43 6.33 48.12
N LEU A 525 20.29 7.32 47.23
CA LEU A 525 21.17 7.56 46.10
C LEU A 525 22.59 7.89 46.57
N GLN A 526 22.75 8.78 47.55
CA GLN A 526 24.05 9.12 48.16
C GLN A 526 24.73 7.88 48.73
N ARG A 527 24.00 6.98 49.40
CA ARG A 527 24.56 5.69 49.89
C ARG A 527 25.01 4.79 48.74
N PHE A 528 24.27 4.77 47.63
CA PHE A 528 24.65 4.03 46.43
C PHE A 528 25.91 4.64 45.76
N VAL A 529 25.93 5.96 45.61
CA VAL A 529 27.05 6.72 45.03
C VAL A 529 28.32 6.52 45.87
N GLN A 530 28.24 6.73 47.18
CA GLN A 530 29.39 6.63 48.10
C GLN A 530 29.79 5.18 48.42
N GLY A 531 28.95 4.20 48.07
CA GLY A 531 29.16 2.78 48.39
C GLY A 531 29.52 1.95 47.16
N PRO A 532 28.57 1.23 46.57
CA PRO A 532 28.82 0.33 45.43
C PRO A 532 29.35 1.06 44.19
N LEU A 533 28.84 2.25 43.85
CA LEU A 533 29.29 2.98 42.67
C LEU A 533 30.73 3.47 42.81
N ASP A 534 31.10 4.10 43.94
CA ASP A 534 32.49 4.52 44.20
C ASP A 534 33.45 3.31 44.19
N ARG A 535 33.04 2.16 44.76
CA ARG A 535 33.83 0.92 44.66
C ARG A 535 34.03 0.46 43.22
N ALA A 536 32.97 0.47 42.42
CA ALA A 536 33.04 0.09 41.01
C ALA A 536 33.90 1.07 40.19
N LEU A 537 33.74 2.37 40.41
CA LEU A 537 34.52 3.41 39.75
C LEU A 537 36.01 3.32 40.12
N ARG A 538 36.33 3.09 41.40
CA ARG A 538 37.73 2.86 41.83
C ARG A 538 38.31 1.61 41.20
N PHE A 539 37.54 0.53 41.09
CA PHE A 539 37.98 -0.67 40.40
C PHE A 539 38.25 -0.38 38.90
N ALA A 540 37.32 0.29 38.22
CA ALA A 540 37.43 0.60 36.79
C ALA A 540 38.61 1.55 36.49
N THR A 541 38.80 2.57 37.33
CA THR A 541 39.89 3.56 37.16
C THR A 541 41.25 3.03 37.59
N SER A 542 41.32 2.11 38.58
CA SER A 542 42.58 1.48 38.99
C SER A 542 43.05 0.38 38.06
N ARG A 543 42.13 -0.25 37.30
CA ARG A 543 42.42 -1.35 36.36
C ARG A 543 41.73 -1.14 35.00
N PRO A 544 42.04 -0.05 34.27
CA PRO A 544 41.34 0.30 33.04
C PRO A 544 41.45 -0.77 31.96
N GLY A 545 42.60 -1.47 31.88
CA GLY A 545 42.78 -2.57 30.92
C GLY A 545 41.81 -3.74 31.15
N VAL A 546 41.51 -4.08 32.41
CA VAL A 546 40.56 -5.15 32.75
C VAL A 546 39.14 -4.73 32.38
N THR A 547 38.76 -3.49 32.70
CA THR A 547 37.43 -2.97 32.38
C THR A 547 37.23 -2.84 30.88
N MET A 548 38.22 -2.33 30.14
CA MET A 548 38.14 -2.21 28.68
C MET A 548 38.08 -3.59 28.02
N SER A 549 38.92 -4.54 28.46
CA SER A 549 38.87 -5.92 27.94
C SER A 549 37.53 -6.58 28.23
N GLY A 550 36.96 -6.37 29.42
CA GLY A 550 35.64 -6.86 29.77
C GLY A 550 34.52 -6.24 28.94
N ALA A 551 34.57 -4.93 28.68
CA ALA A 551 33.62 -4.25 27.81
C ALA A 551 33.70 -4.75 26.36
N VAL A 552 34.91 -4.91 25.83
CA VAL A 552 35.12 -5.45 24.47
C VAL A 552 34.69 -6.92 24.41
N ALA A 553 34.99 -7.72 25.42
CA ALA A 553 34.53 -9.11 25.50
C ALA A 553 33.00 -9.20 25.50
N MET A 554 32.32 -8.34 26.28
CA MET A 554 30.86 -8.24 26.28
C MET A 554 30.33 -7.82 24.91
N LEU A 555 30.96 -6.85 24.24
CA LEU A 555 30.57 -6.42 22.90
C LEU A 555 30.68 -7.57 21.89
N VAL A 556 31.81 -8.28 21.88
CA VAL A 556 32.03 -9.43 21.01
C VAL A 556 31.02 -10.54 21.30
N LEU A 557 30.77 -10.85 22.57
CA LEU A 557 29.76 -11.84 22.97
C LEU A 557 28.36 -11.44 22.49
N SER A 558 27.95 -10.18 22.70
CA SER A 558 26.65 -9.68 22.23
C SER A 558 26.53 -9.74 20.72
N ILE A 559 27.51 -9.24 19.96
CA ILE A 559 27.49 -9.27 18.49
C ILE A 559 27.46 -10.72 17.98
N SER A 560 28.14 -11.65 18.65
CA SER A 560 28.15 -13.07 18.27
C SER A 560 26.79 -13.76 18.44
N LEU A 561 25.83 -13.17 19.17
CA LEU A 561 24.47 -13.72 19.30
C LEU A 561 23.66 -13.60 18.01
N LEU A 562 23.97 -12.62 17.16
CA LEU A 562 23.28 -12.39 15.89
C LEU A 562 23.55 -13.52 14.88
N PRO A 563 24.81 -13.80 14.46
CA PRO A 563 25.08 -14.90 13.52
C PRO A 563 24.85 -16.28 14.14
N ALA A 564 24.72 -16.38 15.47
CA ALA A 564 24.34 -17.62 16.15
C ALA A 564 22.83 -17.91 16.09
N GLY A 565 22.02 -17.01 15.52
CA GLY A 565 20.57 -17.17 15.43
C GLY A 565 19.83 -17.11 16.78
N ILE A 566 20.48 -16.62 17.84
CA ILE A 566 19.88 -16.55 19.19
C ILE A 566 18.97 -15.32 19.33
N VAL A 567 19.34 -14.23 18.64
CA VAL A 567 18.51 -13.05 18.49
C VAL A 567 18.03 -13.04 17.05
N PRO A 568 16.72 -13.25 16.80
CA PRO A 568 16.19 -13.18 15.44
C PRO A 568 16.38 -11.77 14.89
N THR A 569 16.48 -11.66 13.57
CA THR A 569 16.60 -10.38 12.86
C THR A 569 15.64 -10.39 11.69
N THR A 570 14.63 -9.55 11.73
CA THR A 570 13.67 -9.33 10.64
C THR A 570 13.68 -7.85 10.25
N LEU A 571 13.33 -7.51 9.00
CA LEU A 571 13.30 -6.10 8.55
C LEU A 571 12.09 -5.34 9.07
N ALA A 572 10.98 -6.04 9.24
CA ALA A 572 9.76 -5.52 9.82
C ALA A 572 8.99 -6.65 10.46
N ASP A 573 8.43 -6.40 11.64
CA ASP A 573 7.38 -7.25 12.19
C ASP A 573 6.08 -7.02 11.41
N ASP A 574 5.34 -8.11 11.22
CA ASP A 574 4.03 -8.10 10.58
C ASP A 574 3.02 -7.22 11.31
N VAL A 575 2.44 -6.28 10.57
CA VAL A 575 1.40 -5.40 11.09
C VAL A 575 0.07 -6.13 11.03
N GLU A 576 -0.43 -6.50 12.21
CA GLU A 576 -1.71 -7.16 12.36
C GLU A 576 -2.91 -6.34 11.85
N GLY A 577 -3.68 -6.94 10.93
CA GLY A 577 -4.91 -6.39 10.37
C GLY A 577 -6.19 -6.78 11.11
N ASP A 578 -7.34 -6.34 10.58
CA ASP A 578 -8.66 -6.87 10.94
C ASP A 578 -9.24 -7.78 9.84
N LEU A 579 -8.51 -7.96 8.72
CA LEU A 579 -8.87 -8.85 7.62
C LEU A 579 -7.95 -10.07 7.60
N VAL A 580 -8.53 -11.25 7.37
CA VAL A 580 -7.81 -12.48 7.05
C VAL A 580 -8.28 -12.94 5.68
N THR A 581 -7.34 -13.08 4.75
CA THR A 581 -7.63 -13.31 3.33
C THR A 581 -7.00 -14.62 2.87
N ALA A 582 -7.74 -15.39 2.06
CA ALA A 582 -7.17 -16.47 1.25
C ALA A 582 -7.41 -16.19 -0.23
N VAL A 583 -6.34 -16.24 -1.02
CA VAL A 583 -6.38 -16.17 -2.48
C VAL A 583 -6.21 -17.57 -3.02
N LEU A 584 -7.28 -18.09 -3.63
CA LEU A 584 -7.35 -19.37 -4.29
C LEU A 584 -6.99 -19.21 -5.78
N GLU A 585 -6.04 -20.00 -6.25
CA GLU A 585 -5.71 -20.13 -7.68
C GLU A 585 -6.00 -21.56 -8.16
N MET A 586 -6.98 -21.69 -9.04
CA MET A 586 -7.30 -22.94 -9.75
C MET A 586 -6.42 -23.09 -11.00
N PRO A 587 -6.26 -24.32 -11.52
CA PRO A 587 -5.66 -24.53 -12.83
C PRO A 587 -6.36 -23.72 -13.92
N ASP A 588 -5.60 -23.25 -14.90
CA ASP A 588 -6.13 -22.45 -16.01
C ASP A 588 -7.20 -23.22 -16.80
N GLY A 589 -8.19 -22.49 -17.32
CA GLY A 589 -9.35 -23.07 -17.98
C GLY A 589 -10.46 -23.57 -17.03
N THR A 590 -10.26 -23.48 -15.70
CA THR A 590 -11.33 -23.73 -14.72
C THR A 590 -12.41 -22.65 -14.83
N THR A 591 -13.68 -23.05 -14.86
CA THR A 591 -14.82 -22.11 -14.96
C THR A 591 -15.11 -21.41 -13.63
N ALA A 592 -15.63 -20.19 -13.67
CA ALA A 592 -15.94 -19.41 -12.47
C ALA A 592 -16.88 -20.13 -11.47
N PRO A 593 -17.94 -20.86 -11.91
CA PRO A 593 -18.76 -21.66 -10.99
C PRO A 593 -17.97 -22.74 -10.25
N ARG A 594 -17.02 -23.41 -10.93
CA ARG A 594 -16.20 -24.44 -10.31
C ARG A 594 -15.24 -23.84 -9.29
N THR A 595 -14.63 -22.71 -9.59
CA THR A 595 -13.79 -21.96 -8.64
C THR A 595 -14.61 -21.51 -7.43
N TYR A 596 -15.85 -21.05 -7.63
CA TYR A 596 -16.74 -20.67 -6.53
C TYR A 596 -17.08 -21.84 -5.60
N GLU A 597 -17.30 -23.05 -6.14
CA GLU A 597 -17.52 -24.25 -5.31
C GLU A 597 -16.35 -24.53 -4.37
N VAL A 598 -15.12 -24.45 -4.88
CA VAL A 598 -13.91 -24.66 -4.09
C VAL A 598 -13.70 -23.50 -3.11
N ALA A 599 -13.94 -22.26 -3.52
CA ALA A 599 -13.87 -21.11 -2.62
C ALA A 599 -14.83 -21.24 -1.43
N ARG A 600 -16.02 -21.83 -1.62
CA ARG A 600 -16.96 -22.12 -0.53
C ARG A 600 -16.48 -23.21 0.43
N GLU A 601 -15.69 -24.17 -0.06
CA GLU A 601 -15.04 -25.17 0.79
C GLU A 601 -14.02 -24.50 1.73
N LEU A 602 -13.20 -23.59 1.18
CA LEU A 602 -12.26 -22.77 1.96
C LEU A 602 -12.99 -21.84 2.94
N GLU A 603 -14.08 -21.18 2.51
CA GLU A 603 -14.92 -20.35 3.38
C GLU A 603 -15.47 -21.19 4.56
N ALA A 604 -15.98 -22.40 4.28
CA ALA A 604 -16.49 -23.27 5.32
C ALA A 604 -15.40 -23.72 6.31
N ALA A 605 -14.18 -23.99 5.81
CA ALA A 605 -13.01 -24.31 6.65
C ALA A 605 -12.64 -23.14 7.57
N GLY A 606 -12.52 -21.93 7.00
CA GLY A 606 -12.19 -20.72 7.77
C GLY A 606 -13.24 -20.42 8.84
N ARG A 607 -14.54 -20.57 8.52
CA ARG A 607 -15.62 -20.43 9.50
C ARG A 607 -15.50 -21.42 10.65
N ARG A 608 -15.21 -22.70 10.39
CA ARG A 608 -15.01 -23.71 11.45
C ARG A 608 -13.84 -23.35 12.36
N VAL A 609 -12.75 -22.83 11.80
CA VAL A 609 -11.57 -22.38 12.56
C VAL A 609 -11.90 -21.18 13.43
N ILE A 610 -12.53 -20.15 12.86
CA ILE A 610 -12.90 -18.93 13.60
C ILE A 610 -13.92 -19.26 14.70
N GLU A 611 -14.90 -20.14 14.44
CA GLU A 611 -15.83 -20.62 15.47
C GLU A 611 -15.10 -21.39 16.58
N ARG A 612 -14.15 -22.26 16.23
CA ARG A 612 -13.34 -23.02 17.20
C ARG A 612 -12.54 -22.09 18.11
N LEU A 613 -11.86 -21.10 17.52
CA LEU A 613 -11.11 -20.09 18.26
C LEU A 613 -12.02 -19.19 19.09
N SER A 614 -13.22 -18.86 18.58
CA SER A 614 -14.21 -18.06 19.31
C SER A 614 -14.74 -18.76 20.56
N ARG A 615 -14.73 -20.09 20.66
CA ARG A 615 -15.16 -20.83 21.88
C ARG A 615 -14.28 -20.58 23.10
N SER A 616 -13.02 -20.18 22.90
CA SER A 616 -12.15 -19.78 24.01
C SER A 616 -12.47 -18.37 24.54
N ARG A 617 -13.37 -17.61 23.90
CA ARG A 617 -13.82 -16.30 24.35
C ARG A 617 -15.02 -16.43 25.30
N PRO A 618 -15.21 -15.47 26.22
CA PRO A 618 -16.43 -15.37 27.03
C PRO A 618 -17.71 -15.31 26.16
N GLU A 619 -18.80 -15.95 26.58
CA GLU A 619 -20.08 -15.99 25.83
C GLU A 619 -20.73 -14.60 25.64
N ASP A 620 -20.38 -13.63 26.50
CA ASP A 620 -20.84 -12.23 26.45
C ASP A 620 -19.96 -11.33 25.57
N ALA A 621 -18.86 -11.85 25.02
CA ALA A 621 -17.99 -11.09 24.14
C ALA A 621 -18.61 -10.91 22.75
N GLN A 622 -18.26 -9.79 22.09
CA GLN A 622 -18.64 -9.59 20.69
C GLN A 622 -18.12 -10.73 19.80
N PRO A 623 -18.86 -11.11 18.74
CA PRO A 623 -18.43 -12.14 17.79
C PRO A 623 -17.04 -11.83 17.21
N LEU A 624 -16.17 -12.84 17.17
CA LEU A 624 -14.85 -12.69 16.56
C LEU A 624 -14.94 -12.42 15.05
N LEU A 625 -15.93 -13.04 14.38
CA LEU A 625 -16.22 -12.85 12.96
C LEU A 625 -17.31 -11.79 12.79
N THR A 626 -17.00 -10.68 12.11
CA THR A 626 -17.98 -9.64 11.79
C THR A 626 -18.57 -9.79 10.40
N GLY A 627 -17.88 -10.46 9.47
CA GLY A 627 -18.45 -10.79 8.16
C GLY A 627 -17.48 -11.53 7.24
N VAL A 628 -17.98 -11.99 6.10
CA VAL A 628 -17.18 -12.68 5.07
C VAL A 628 -17.64 -12.31 3.67
N THR A 629 -16.66 -12.19 2.78
CA THR A 629 -16.87 -11.91 1.36
C THR A 629 -16.10 -12.93 0.53
N VAL A 630 -16.74 -13.43 -0.54
CA VAL A 630 -16.12 -14.32 -1.53
C VAL A 630 -16.26 -13.65 -2.89
N THR A 631 -15.13 -13.46 -3.55
CA THR A 631 -15.04 -12.83 -4.87
C THR A 631 -14.33 -13.78 -5.82
N VAL A 632 -14.97 -14.20 -6.90
CA VAL A 632 -14.35 -14.95 -8.02
C VAL A 632 -14.18 -13.98 -9.18
N GLY A 633 -13.06 -14.05 -9.87
CA GLY A 633 -12.78 -13.17 -11.01
C GLY A 633 -11.81 -12.03 -10.68
N LEU A 634 -11.88 -11.47 -9.48
CA LEU A 634 -10.99 -10.37 -9.06
C LEU A 634 -9.95 -10.89 -8.08
N GLY A 635 -8.67 -10.59 -8.35
CA GLY A 635 -7.59 -10.78 -7.39
C GLY A 635 -7.73 -9.88 -6.16
N SER A 636 -7.04 -10.24 -5.08
CA SER A 636 -6.99 -9.42 -3.86
C SER A 636 -6.36 -8.06 -4.15
N ARG A 637 -6.97 -6.99 -3.63
CA ARG A 637 -6.47 -5.60 -3.72
C ARG A 637 -5.55 -5.21 -2.56
N ILE A 638 -5.24 -6.14 -1.65
CA ILE A 638 -4.39 -5.84 -0.48
C ILE A 638 -2.99 -5.43 -0.97
N ALA A 639 -2.34 -4.49 -0.30
CA ALA A 639 -1.00 -4.04 -0.65
C ALA A 639 0.05 -5.02 -0.10
N GLY A 640 1.02 -5.42 -0.92
CA GLY A 640 2.17 -6.23 -0.52
C GLY A 640 2.21 -7.63 -1.16
N GLY A 641 3.30 -7.94 -1.86
CA GLY A 641 3.57 -9.25 -2.46
C GLY A 641 3.13 -9.45 -3.92
N LEU A 642 3.20 -10.70 -4.39
CA LEU A 642 2.80 -11.20 -5.72
C LEU A 642 1.26 -11.14 -5.92
N ASN A 643 0.60 -10.13 -5.36
CA ASN A 643 -0.82 -9.95 -5.62
C ASN A 643 -1.00 -9.86 -7.13
N PRO A 644 -1.94 -10.65 -7.69
CA PRO A 644 -2.25 -10.57 -9.10
C PRO A 644 -2.42 -9.09 -9.40
N LEU A 645 -1.66 -8.59 -10.39
CA LEU A 645 -1.90 -7.27 -10.98
C LEU A 645 -3.41 -7.04 -10.98
N PRO A 646 -3.95 -5.91 -10.50
CA PRO A 646 -5.38 -5.68 -10.56
C PRO A 646 -5.86 -6.00 -11.98
N THR A 647 -6.48 -7.17 -12.13
CA THR A 647 -6.74 -7.71 -13.45
C THR A 647 -7.93 -6.92 -13.94
N LEU A 648 -7.70 -6.04 -14.90
CA LEU A 648 -8.76 -5.24 -15.53
C LEU A 648 -9.87 -6.13 -16.11
N ASN A 649 -9.58 -7.41 -16.39
CA ASN A 649 -10.55 -8.46 -16.73
C ASN A 649 -10.67 -9.50 -15.61
N PRO A 650 -11.90 -9.93 -15.27
CA PRO A 650 -12.11 -11.04 -14.35
C PRO A 650 -11.47 -12.35 -14.85
N GLN A 651 -10.77 -13.07 -13.97
CA GLN A 651 -10.19 -14.39 -14.25
C GLN A 651 -10.95 -15.51 -13.53
N ALA A 652 -11.52 -16.44 -14.31
CA ALA A 652 -12.35 -17.53 -13.81
C ALA A 652 -11.68 -18.42 -12.75
N ASN A 653 -10.36 -18.57 -12.82
CA ASN A 653 -9.59 -19.47 -11.98
C ASN A 653 -9.10 -18.83 -10.67
N ILE A 654 -9.36 -17.55 -10.43
CA ILE A 654 -8.96 -16.85 -9.21
C ILE A 654 -10.17 -16.57 -8.33
N ALA A 655 -10.05 -16.86 -7.03
CA ALA A 655 -11.00 -16.41 -6.03
C ALA A 655 -10.31 -15.85 -4.78
N THR A 656 -10.91 -14.83 -4.19
CA THR A 656 -10.48 -14.20 -2.96
C THR A 656 -11.56 -14.39 -1.90
N ILE A 657 -11.18 -14.95 -0.76
CA ILE A 657 -12.03 -15.14 0.41
C ILE A 657 -11.51 -14.20 1.51
N GLU A 658 -12.33 -13.24 1.95
CA GLU A 658 -11.97 -12.26 2.97
C GLU A 658 -12.85 -12.45 4.22
N PHE A 659 -12.23 -12.75 5.36
CA PHE A 659 -12.87 -12.73 6.68
C PHE A 659 -12.55 -11.42 7.38
N LYS A 660 -13.59 -10.69 7.81
CA LYS A 660 -13.42 -9.55 8.70
C LYS A 660 -13.56 -9.99 10.15
N LEU A 661 -12.50 -9.79 10.91
CA LEU A 661 -12.42 -10.06 12.33
C LEU A 661 -12.70 -8.80 13.14
N LEU A 662 -12.99 -8.99 14.43
CA LEU A 662 -13.03 -7.91 15.39
C LEU A 662 -11.68 -7.18 15.46
N ALA A 663 -11.69 -5.86 15.70
CA ALA A 663 -10.48 -5.04 15.79
C ALA A 663 -9.42 -5.66 16.73
N ALA A 664 -8.15 -5.61 16.33
CA ALA A 664 -7.02 -6.25 17.01
C ALA A 664 -6.96 -5.91 18.51
N GLN A 665 -7.29 -4.67 18.89
CA GLN A 665 -7.27 -4.18 20.28
C GLN A 665 -8.36 -4.83 21.16
N GLN A 666 -9.39 -5.41 20.56
CA GLN A 666 -10.54 -6.03 21.21
C GLN A 666 -10.47 -7.57 21.16
N ARG A 667 -9.40 -8.13 20.57
CA ARG A 667 -9.13 -9.56 20.54
C ARG A 667 -7.73 -9.90 21.05
N ARG A 668 -7.58 -11.12 21.54
CA ARG A 668 -6.27 -11.68 21.94
C ARG A 668 -5.72 -12.63 20.88
N ILE A 669 -6.63 -13.29 20.17
CA ILE A 669 -6.30 -14.19 19.06
C ILE A 669 -5.78 -13.33 17.94
N THR A 670 -4.63 -13.67 17.34
CA THR A 670 -4.02 -12.87 16.27
C THR A 670 -4.51 -13.28 14.88
N THR A 671 -4.31 -12.43 13.85
CA THR A 671 -4.61 -12.82 12.45
C THR A 671 -3.70 -13.95 12.00
N GLY A 672 -2.42 -13.93 12.39
CA GLY A 672 -1.47 -15.01 12.14
C GLY A 672 -1.92 -16.35 12.71
N GLU A 673 -2.43 -16.38 13.94
CA GLU A 673 -3.01 -17.59 14.55
C GLU A 673 -4.21 -18.12 13.74
N VAL A 674 -5.08 -17.23 13.25
CA VAL A 674 -6.22 -17.62 12.41
C VAL A 674 -5.76 -18.12 11.04
N VAL A 675 -4.78 -17.47 10.42
CA VAL A 675 -4.18 -17.87 9.13
C VAL A 675 -3.56 -19.25 9.24
N GLN A 676 -2.72 -19.48 10.25
CA GLN A 676 -2.08 -20.78 10.46
C GLN A 676 -3.10 -21.88 10.69
N ALA A 677 -4.09 -21.64 11.57
CA ALA A 677 -5.14 -22.63 11.83
C ALA A 677 -6.05 -22.86 10.62
N TRP A 678 -6.27 -21.85 9.77
CA TRP A 678 -7.02 -21.98 8.53
C TRP A 678 -6.25 -22.80 7.49
N ARG A 679 -4.94 -22.56 7.35
CA ARG A 679 -4.03 -23.33 6.50
C ARG A 679 -4.01 -24.81 6.91
N GLU A 680 -3.88 -25.10 8.21
CA GLU A 680 -3.91 -26.46 8.74
C GLU A 680 -5.25 -27.19 8.51
N GLU A 681 -6.38 -26.49 8.67
CA GLU A 681 -7.72 -27.05 8.45
C GLU A 681 -7.99 -27.38 6.98
N VAL A 682 -7.49 -26.55 6.06
CA VAL A 682 -7.64 -26.77 4.60
C VAL A 682 -6.72 -27.91 4.14
N GLY A 683 -5.48 -27.93 4.63
CA GLY A 683 -4.48 -28.90 4.19
C GLY A 683 -4.08 -28.74 2.72
N VAL A 684 -3.46 -29.79 2.15
CA VAL A 684 -3.02 -29.77 0.74
C VAL A 684 -4.16 -30.20 -0.18
N LEU A 685 -4.58 -29.31 -1.08
CA LEU A 685 -5.58 -29.60 -2.10
C LEU A 685 -4.89 -29.90 -3.46
N PRO A 686 -4.81 -31.17 -3.91
CA PRO A 686 -4.03 -31.55 -5.10
C PRO A 686 -4.64 -31.07 -6.43
N TYR A 687 -5.89 -30.60 -6.43
CA TYR A 687 -6.60 -30.06 -7.60
C TYR A 687 -6.57 -28.53 -7.68
N VAL A 688 -5.86 -27.88 -6.75
CA VAL A 688 -5.67 -26.43 -6.68
C VAL A 688 -4.21 -26.14 -7.00
N ARG A 689 -3.95 -25.05 -7.72
CA ARG A 689 -2.58 -24.65 -8.06
C ARG A 689 -1.86 -24.03 -6.88
N GLY A 690 -2.55 -23.16 -6.14
CA GLY A 690 -2.03 -22.55 -4.93
C GLY A 690 -3.13 -21.88 -4.12
N ILE A 691 -2.89 -21.79 -2.81
CA ILE A 691 -3.69 -20.97 -1.89
C ILE A 691 -2.70 -20.13 -1.12
N THR A 692 -2.86 -18.82 -1.16
CA THR A 692 -2.06 -17.91 -0.33
C THR A 692 -2.95 -17.34 0.75
N PHE A 693 -2.51 -17.46 2.00
CA PHE A 693 -3.17 -16.88 3.15
C PHE A 693 -2.39 -15.65 3.60
N SER A 694 -3.09 -14.58 4.00
CA SER A 694 -2.47 -13.40 4.58
C SER A 694 -3.40 -12.79 5.63
N GLY A 695 -2.82 -12.27 6.71
CA GLY A 695 -3.52 -11.59 7.80
C GLY A 695 -2.96 -10.19 8.09
N GLU A 696 -2.14 -9.68 7.17
CA GLU A 696 -1.31 -8.49 7.35
C GLU A 696 -1.83 -7.31 6.55
N ILE A 697 -1.60 -6.11 7.09
CA ILE A 697 -1.95 -4.84 6.41
C ILE A 697 -0.88 -4.45 5.37
N PHE A 698 0.38 -4.82 5.61
CA PHE A 698 1.53 -4.36 4.85
C PHE A 698 2.62 -5.43 4.83
N THR A 699 3.17 -5.72 3.63
CA THR A 699 4.32 -6.62 3.46
C THR A 699 5.39 -5.95 2.59
N LEU A 700 6.67 -6.27 2.83
CA LEU A 700 7.81 -5.77 2.06
C LEU A 700 8.04 -6.55 0.74
N GLY A 701 7.13 -7.45 0.38
CA GLY A 701 7.30 -8.44 -0.69
C GLY A 701 7.32 -9.86 -0.13
N ASN A 702 7.52 -10.86 -0.98
CA ASN A 702 7.69 -12.24 -0.49
C ASN A 702 9.10 -12.39 0.13
N PRO A 703 9.25 -13.18 1.21
CA PRO A 703 10.55 -13.45 1.81
C PRO A 703 11.54 -14.09 0.83
N VAL A 704 11.04 -14.98 -0.03
CA VAL A 704 11.81 -15.61 -1.11
C VAL A 704 11.18 -15.27 -2.44
N GLU A 705 11.94 -14.60 -3.32
CA GLU A 705 11.51 -14.26 -4.67
C GLU A 705 12.68 -14.27 -5.65
N ALA A 706 12.58 -15.12 -6.68
CA ALA A 706 13.55 -15.19 -7.77
C ALA A 706 12.86 -14.96 -9.11
N VAL A 707 13.32 -13.95 -9.83
CA VAL A 707 12.90 -13.66 -11.21
C VAL A 707 13.92 -14.29 -12.15
N LEU A 708 13.47 -15.24 -12.95
CA LEU A 708 14.29 -16.02 -13.88
C LEU A 708 14.02 -15.54 -15.31
N SER A 709 15.08 -15.41 -16.12
CA SER A 709 14.96 -15.12 -17.54
C SER A 709 15.90 -15.99 -18.36
N HIS A 710 15.38 -16.48 -19.49
CA HIS A 710 16.13 -17.29 -20.44
C HIS A 710 15.56 -17.07 -21.87
N PRO A 711 16.40 -17.04 -22.92
CA PRO A 711 15.94 -16.79 -24.30
C PRO A 711 14.96 -17.85 -24.85
N ASP A 712 15.07 -19.09 -24.39
CA ASP A 712 14.17 -20.21 -24.71
C ASP A 712 13.08 -20.35 -23.62
N PRO A 713 11.80 -20.07 -23.94
CA PRO A 713 10.68 -20.14 -22.99
C PRO A 713 10.41 -21.55 -22.44
N GLU A 714 10.56 -22.59 -23.28
CA GLU A 714 10.32 -23.97 -22.81
C GLU A 714 11.39 -24.42 -21.83
N ARG A 715 12.64 -23.95 -22.03
CA ARG A 715 13.71 -24.19 -21.08
C ARG A 715 13.50 -23.39 -19.80
N LEU A 716 13.07 -22.14 -19.90
CA LEU A 716 12.74 -21.30 -18.75
C LEU A 716 11.71 -21.97 -17.84
N ALA A 717 10.65 -22.54 -18.42
CA ALA A 717 9.63 -23.30 -17.71
C ALA A 717 10.22 -24.47 -16.89
N ARG A 718 11.04 -25.31 -17.54
CA ARG A 718 11.69 -26.45 -16.87
C ARG A 718 12.66 -26.03 -15.76
N ILE A 719 13.37 -24.91 -15.96
CA ILE A 719 14.26 -24.34 -14.95
C ILE A 719 13.43 -23.88 -13.75
N ALA A 720 12.33 -23.15 -13.99
CA ALA A 720 11.44 -22.69 -12.92
C ALA A 720 10.85 -23.86 -12.12
N ASP A 721 10.39 -24.93 -12.78
CA ASP A 721 9.91 -26.14 -12.10
C ASP A 721 11.01 -26.78 -11.23
N SER A 722 12.25 -26.79 -11.72
CA SER A 722 13.40 -27.29 -10.95
C SER A 722 13.71 -26.42 -9.73
N VAL A 723 13.55 -25.11 -9.83
CA VAL A 723 13.68 -24.18 -8.68
C VAL A 723 12.58 -24.44 -7.66
N VAL A 724 11.33 -24.62 -8.10
CA VAL A 724 10.19 -24.97 -7.23
C VAL A 724 10.45 -26.28 -6.48
N ASP A 725 10.93 -27.31 -7.18
CA ASP A 725 11.25 -28.61 -6.57
C ASP A 725 12.45 -28.51 -5.60
N GLY A 726 13.45 -27.69 -5.92
CA GLY A 726 14.56 -27.40 -5.02
C GLY A 726 14.09 -26.74 -3.72
N LEU A 727 13.21 -25.74 -3.82
CA LEU A 727 12.64 -25.03 -2.67
C LEU A 727 11.77 -25.94 -1.79
N ARG A 728 11.04 -26.91 -2.37
CA ARG A 728 10.27 -27.91 -1.60
C ARG A 728 11.15 -28.78 -0.69
N GLY A 729 12.43 -28.90 -1.01
CA GLY A 729 13.42 -29.63 -0.20
C GLY A 729 13.94 -28.83 1.00
N VAL A 730 13.69 -27.52 1.06
CA VAL A 730 14.17 -26.63 2.13
C VAL A 730 13.17 -26.64 3.29
N GLY A 731 13.61 -27.11 4.45
CA GLY A 731 12.77 -27.14 5.65
C GLY A 731 12.39 -25.72 6.09
N GLY A 732 11.10 -25.48 6.33
CA GLY A 732 10.58 -24.17 6.71
C GLY A 732 10.08 -23.32 5.54
N VAL A 733 10.34 -23.70 4.28
CA VAL A 733 9.79 -23.00 3.10
C VAL A 733 8.42 -23.59 2.73
N PHE A 734 7.41 -22.74 2.58
CA PHE A 734 6.05 -23.15 2.21
C PHE A 734 5.42 -22.16 1.21
N ASP A 735 4.17 -22.44 0.78
CA ASP A 735 3.41 -21.66 -0.21
C ASP A 735 4.24 -21.31 -1.48
N ILE A 736 5.07 -22.27 -1.93
CA ILE A 736 5.94 -22.11 -3.11
C ILE A 736 5.10 -22.04 -4.37
N ARG A 737 5.28 -20.96 -5.15
CA ARG A 737 4.53 -20.67 -6.36
C ARG A 737 5.47 -20.30 -7.50
N SER A 738 5.03 -20.63 -8.70
CA SER A 738 5.59 -20.13 -9.95
C SER A 738 4.47 -19.45 -10.72
N ASP A 739 4.76 -18.29 -11.31
CA ASP A 739 3.82 -17.58 -12.19
C ASP A 739 3.78 -18.16 -13.62
N HIS A 740 4.65 -19.13 -13.93
CA HIS A 740 4.64 -19.88 -15.20
C HIS A 740 3.35 -20.68 -15.33
N THR A 741 2.62 -20.52 -16.42
CA THR A 741 1.40 -21.26 -16.66
C THR A 741 1.57 -22.26 -17.80
N PRO A 742 1.05 -23.50 -17.68
CA PRO A 742 1.10 -24.48 -18.76
C PRO A 742 0.21 -24.11 -19.96
N GLY A 743 -0.51 -22.98 -19.90
CA GLY A 743 -1.38 -22.48 -20.94
C GLY A 743 -2.75 -23.18 -21.02
N ILE A 744 -3.62 -22.63 -21.85
CA ILE A 744 -4.94 -23.18 -22.16
C ILE A 744 -4.93 -23.81 -23.56
N PRO A 745 -5.67 -24.91 -23.78
CA PRO A 745 -5.84 -25.47 -25.11
C PRO A 745 -6.41 -24.42 -26.07
N GLU A 746 -5.80 -24.29 -27.24
CA GLU A 746 -6.27 -23.42 -28.32
C GLU A 746 -6.52 -24.19 -29.60
N VAL A 747 -7.43 -23.65 -30.44
CA VAL A 747 -7.70 -24.16 -31.78
C VAL A 747 -7.10 -23.20 -32.79
N GLN A 748 -6.03 -23.63 -33.45
CA GLN A 748 -5.34 -22.86 -34.48
C GLN A 748 -5.98 -23.13 -35.84
N LEU A 749 -6.42 -22.06 -36.52
CA LEU A 749 -7.02 -22.14 -37.85
C LEU A 749 -6.01 -21.72 -38.91
N GLU A 750 -5.60 -22.65 -39.78
CA GLU A 750 -4.70 -22.35 -40.89
C GLU A 750 -5.41 -22.56 -42.23
N LEU A 751 -5.39 -21.54 -43.08
CA LEU A 751 -6.03 -21.60 -44.40
C LEU A 751 -5.26 -22.54 -45.33
N ARG A 752 -5.94 -23.56 -45.85
CA ARG A 752 -5.34 -24.52 -46.79
C ARG A 752 -5.03 -23.88 -48.14
N PRO A 753 -3.98 -24.32 -48.86
CA PRO A 753 -3.68 -23.82 -50.20
C PRO A 753 -4.86 -23.94 -51.17
N GLU A 754 -5.64 -25.02 -51.08
CA GLU A 754 -6.79 -25.30 -51.94
C GLU A 754 -7.91 -24.28 -51.75
N ALA A 755 -8.10 -23.76 -50.53
CA ALA A 755 -9.13 -22.78 -50.22
C ALA A 755 -8.93 -21.45 -50.96
N ARG A 756 -7.67 -21.11 -51.30
CA ARG A 756 -7.35 -19.91 -52.09
C ARG A 756 -7.96 -19.96 -53.49
N THR A 757 -8.21 -21.17 -54.03
CA THR A 757 -8.87 -21.34 -55.33
C THR A 757 -10.36 -20.98 -55.29
N LEU A 758 -10.96 -20.99 -54.09
CA LEU A 758 -12.34 -20.56 -53.82
C LEU A 758 -12.43 -19.06 -53.50
N GLY A 759 -11.35 -18.31 -53.73
CA GLY A 759 -11.27 -16.88 -53.44
C GLY A 759 -11.11 -16.55 -51.96
N LEU A 760 -11.07 -17.55 -51.07
CA LEU A 760 -10.95 -17.33 -49.63
C LEU A 760 -9.58 -16.75 -49.26
N THR A 761 -9.61 -15.68 -48.47
CA THR A 761 -8.42 -15.06 -47.88
C THR A 761 -8.30 -15.38 -46.39
N VAL A 762 -7.10 -15.21 -45.82
CA VAL A 762 -6.89 -15.33 -44.37
C VAL A 762 -7.75 -14.32 -43.61
N GLN A 763 -7.95 -13.13 -44.17
CA GLN A 763 -8.80 -12.09 -43.58
C GLN A 763 -10.28 -12.52 -43.52
N GLU A 764 -10.78 -13.21 -44.54
CA GLU A 764 -12.15 -13.72 -44.56
C GLU A 764 -12.35 -14.89 -43.59
N LEU A 765 -11.38 -15.81 -43.53
CA LEU A 765 -11.37 -16.90 -42.54
C LEU A 765 -11.41 -16.33 -41.12
N ALA A 766 -10.46 -15.44 -40.79
CA ALA A 766 -10.35 -14.84 -39.47
C ALA A 766 -11.57 -14.00 -39.11
N GLY A 767 -12.06 -13.17 -40.05
CA GLY A 767 -13.21 -12.30 -39.82
C GLY A 767 -14.51 -13.08 -39.55
N GLN A 768 -14.80 -14.13 -40.33
CA GLN A 768 -15.99 -14.95 -40.15
C GLN A 768 -15.89 -15.84 -38.91
N ALA A 769 -14.72 -16.45 -38.64
CA ALA A 769 -14.50 -17.24 -37.43
C ALA A 769 -14.64 -16.39 -36.16
N ARG A 770 -14.01 -15.20 -36.15
CA ARG A 770 -14.13 -14.25 -35.04
C ARG A 770 -15.58 -13.83 -34.83
N ALA A 771 -16.32 -13.53 -35.91
CA ALA A 771 -17.73 -13.17 -35.80
C ALA A 771 -18.58 -14.29 -35.19
N ALA A 772 -18.26 -15.55 -35.48
CA ALA A 772 -18.99 -16.71 -34.99
C ALA A 772 -18.78 -16.98 -33.49
N PHE A 773 -17.51 -17.09 -33.06
CA PHE A 773 -17.17 -17.58 -31.73
C PHE A 773 -16.99 -16.47 -30.69
N PHE A 774 -16.40 -15.33 -31.08
CA PHE A 774 -16.23 -14.16 -30.21
C PHE A 774 -17.41 -13.19 -30.36
N GLY A 775 -17.70 -12.81 -31.60
CA GLY A 775 -18.76 -11.88 -31.98
C GLY A 775 -18.25 -10.74 -32.85
N ALA A 776 -19.08 -10.34 -33.82
CA ALA A 776 -18.86 -9.14 -34.62
C ALA A 776 -19.46 -7.93 -33.91
N GLU A 777 -18.61 -6.98 -33.52
CA GLU A 777 -19.06 -5.72 -32.93
C GLU A 777 -19.84 -4.91 -33.98
N ALA A 778 -21.12 -4.65 -33.71
CA ALA A 778 -22.02 -3.94 -34.62
C ALA A 778 -22.00 -2.43 -34.37
N VAL A 779 -22.27 -2.02 -33.13
CA VAL A 779 -22.37 -0.62 -32.71
C VAL A 779 -22.04 -0.50 -31.22
N ARG A 780 -21.58 0.68 -30.81
CA ARG A 780 -21.43 1.09 -29.40
C ARG A 780 -22.41 2.21 -29.10
N VAL A 781 -23.13 2.10 -28.00
CA VAL A 781 -24.21 3.03 -27.64
C VAL A 781 -23.99 3.52 -26.22
N GLN A 782 -24.03 4.84 -26.03
CA GLN A 782 -24.00 5.42 -24.69
C GLN A 782 -25.39 5.25 -24.05
N ARG A 783 -25.48 4.45 -22.97
CA ARG A 783 -26.71 4.26 -22.19
C ARG A 783 -26.48 4.74 -20.76
N GLY A 784 -26.96 5.94 -20.46
CA GLY A 784 -26.68 6.59 -19.18
C GLY A 784 -25.19 6.89 -19.04
N ARG A 785 -24.55 6.35 -17.99
CA ARG A 785 -23.12 6.54 -17.72
C ARG A 785 -22.20 5.53 -18.41
N GLU A 786 -22.76 4.45 -18.96
CA GLU A 786 -21.97 3.36 -19.55
C GLU A 786 -22.07 3.33 -21.08
N GLU A 787 -20.97 2.89 -21.70
CA GLU A 787 -20.93 2.54 -23.12
C GLU A 787 -21.29 1.06 -23.27
N VAL A 788 -22.44 0.78 -23.88
CA VAL A 788 -22.95 -0.56 -24.11
C VAL A 788 -22.55 -1.02 -25.51
N ARG A 789 -21.88 -2.17 -25.60
CA ARG A 789 -21.46 -2.76 -26.87
C ARG A 789 -22.50 -3.78 -27.34
N ALA A 790 -22.81 -3.73 -28.64
CA ALA A 790 -23.68 -4.72 -29.28
C ALA A 790 -22.85 -5.68 -30.14
N TYR A 791 -22.85 -6.97 -29.80
CA TYR A 791 -22.16 -8.03 -30.54
C TYR A 791 -23.14 -8.93 -31.26
N VAL A 792 -22.81 -9.29 -32.51
CA VAL A 792 -23.55 -10.28 -33.31
C VAL A 792 -22.74 -11.57 -33.35
N ARG A 793 -23.32 -12.67 -32.88
CA ARG A 793 -22.63 -13.97 -32.75
C ARG A 793 -23.59 -15.16 -32.86
N LEU A 794 -23.03 -16.37 -32.85
CA LEU A 794 -23.84 -17.57 -32.76
C LEU A 794 -24.45 -17.74 -31.35
N PRO A 795 -25.60 -18.41 -31.22
CA PRO A 795 -26.13 -18.83 -29.92
C PRO A 795 -25.11 -19.67 -29.15
N GLU A 796 -25.14 -19.61 -27.82
CA GLU A 796 -24.20 -20.35 -26.96
C GLU A 796 -24.14 -21.86 -27.27
N GLU A 797 -25.29 -22.47 -27.60
CA GLU A 797 -25.41 -23.87 -27.96
C GLU A 797 -24.70 -24.25 -29.28
N GLU A 798 -24.42 -23.28 -30.14
CA GLU A 798 -23.73 -23.46 -31.43
C GLU A 798 -22.27 -22.94 -31.39
N ARG A 799 -21.72 -22.69 -30.20
CA ARG A 799 -20.33 -22.22 -30.02
C ARG A 799 -19.66 -22.72 -28.74
N ASN A 800 -20.17 -23.80 -28.15
CA ASN A 800 -19.66 -24.34 -26.88
C ASN A 800 -18.82 -25.61 -27.04
N SER A 801 -18.59 -26.07 -28.27
CA SER A 801 -17.79 -27.26 -28.56
C SER A 801 -16.87 -27.08 -29.77
N ILE A 802 -15.80 -27.88 -29.82
CA ILE A 802 -14.88 -27.93 -30.98
C ILE A 802 -15.62 -28.39 -32.25
N ALA A 803 -16.62 -29.26 -32.10
CA ALA A 803 -17.45 -29.73 -33.21
C ALA A 803 -18.24 -28.59 -33.88
N ASP A 804 -18.60 -27.55 -33.13
CA ASP A 804 -19.25 -26.36 -33.68
C ASP A 804 -18.31 -25.56 -34.58
N ILE A 805 -17.01 -25.53 -34.23
CA ILE A 805 -15.97 -24.97 -35.10
C ILE A 805 -15.93 -25.78 -36.39
N GLU A 806 -15.76 -27.10 -36.31
CA GLU A 806 -15.67 -27.97 -37.50
C GLU A 806 -16.89 -27.88 -38.42
N GLY A 807 -18.09 -27.74 -37.84
CA GLY A 807 -19.36 -27.62 -38.54
C GLY A 807 -19.66 -26.24 -39.10
N TYR A 808 -18.87 -25.22 -38.76
CA TYR A 808 -19.13 -23.85 -39.20
C TYR A 808 -18.97 -23.70 -40.72
N LEU A 809 -19.95 -23.07 -41.35
CA LEU A 809 -20.00 -22.87 -42.80
C LEU A 809 -19.44 -21.48 -43.16
N LEU A 810 -18.27 -21.44 -43.78
CA LEU A 810 -17.69 -20.22 -44.33
C LEU A 810 -18.35 -19.87 -45.67
N ARG A 811 -18.65 -18.58 -45.85
CA ARG A 811 -19.13 -18.05 -47.11
C ARG A 811 -17.95 -17.58 -47.96
N THR A 812 -17.89 -18.06 -49.20
CA THR A 812 -16.94 -17.62 -50.23
C THR A 812 -17.37 -16.30 -50.87
N PRO A 813 -16.45 -15.55 -51.53
CA PRO A 813 -16.80 -14.34 -52.27
C PRO A 813 -17.87 -14.55 -53.34
N ASP A 814 -17.91 -15.72 -53.97
CA ASP A 814 -18.91 -16.10 -54.98
C ASP A 814 -20.28 -16.46 -54.37
N GLY A 815 -20.37 -16.51 -53.03
CA GLY A 815 -21.61 -16.74 -52.29
C GLY A 815 -21.86 -18.20 -51.89
N ASP A 816 -21.02 -19.13 -52.36
CA ASP A 816 -21.06 -20.53 -51.95
C ASP A 816 -20.66 -20.70 -50.49
N LYS A 817 -21.16 -21.76 -49.85
CA LYS A 817 -20.87 -22.09 -48.45
C LYS A 817 -20.08 -23.37 -48.36
N VAL A 818 -19.00 -23.34 -47.59
CA VAL A 818 -18.08 -24.45 -47.46
C VAL A 818 -17.78 -24.68 -45.97
N PRO A 819 -17.85 -25.92 -45.46
CA PRO A 819 -17.44 -26.22 -44.09
C PRO A 819 -15.99 -25.82 -43.83
N ILE A 820 -15.72 -25.21 -42.68
CA ILE A 820 -14.38 -24.69 -42.35
C ILE A 820 -13.31 -25.78 -42.47
N ILE A 821 -13.62 -27.02 -42.08
CA ILE A 821 -12.68 -28.16 -42.14
C ILE A 821 -12.23 -28.54 -43.55
N SER A 822 -12.99 -28.14 -44.57
CA SER A 822 -12.65 -28.39 -45.99
C SER A 822 -11.66 -27.35 -46.53
N VAL A 823 -11.59 -26.17 -45.90
CA VAL A 823 -10.82 -25.00 -46.38
C VAL A 823 -9.75 -24.54 -45.40
N ALA A 824 -9.81 -24.96 -44.14
CA ALA A 824 -8.83 -24.71 -43.11
C ALA A 824 -8.41 -26.04 -42.45
N SER A 825 -7.19 -26.11 -41.96
CA SER A 825 -6.76 -27.13 -40.99
C SER A 825 -6.98 -26.60 -39.59
N LEU A 826 -7.49 -27.47 -38.71
CA LEU A 826 -7.61 -27.21 -37.28
C LEU A 826 -6.42 -27.90 -36.59
N GLY A 827 -5.52 -27.11 -36.04
CA GLY A 827 -4.45 -27.57 -35.16
C GLY A 827 -4.87 -27.40 -33.70
N MET A 828 -4.57 -28.36 -32.84
CA MET A 828 -4.65 -28.16 -31.40
C MET A 828 -3.30 -27.63 -30.92
N GLY A 829 -3.33 -26.43 -30.34
CA GLY A 829 -2.18 -25.79 -29.72
C GLY A 829 -2.41 -25.58 -28.22
N VAL A 830 -1.46 -24.89 -27.61
CA VAL A 830 -1.59 -24.41 -26.24
C VAL A 830 -1.18 -22.94 -26.24
N SER A 831 -2.11 -22.06 -25.86
CA SER A 831 -1.86 -20.64 -25.68
C SER A 831 -1.47 -20.40 -24.22
N PRO A 832 -0.33 -19.79 -23.92
CA PRO A 832 -0.04 -19.21 -22.61
C PRO A 832 -1.21 -18.40 -22.06
N SER A 833 -1.42 -18.48 -20.75
CA SER A 833 -2.51 -17.77 -20.06
C SER A 833 -2.18 -16.29 -19.86
N ALA A 834 -0.89 -16.00 -19.71
CA ALA A 834 -0.31 -14.67 -19.73
C ALA A 834 1.19 -14.78 -20.01
N LEU A 835 1.76 -13.80 -20.70
CA LEU A 835 3.20 -13.63 -20.88
C LEU A 835 3.66 -12.46 -20.03
N ARG A 836 4.65 -12.70 -19.17
CA ARG A 836 5.23 -11.69 -18.28
C ARG A 836 6.61 -11.31 -18.77
N ARG A 837 6.89 -10.02 -18.73
CA ARG A 837 8.16 -9.44 -19.15
C ARG A 837 8.67 -8.45 -18.12
N ARG A 838 9.98 -8.38 -17.99
CA ARG A 838 10.68 -7.40 -17.17
C ARG A 838 11.88 -6.89 -17.96
N ASP A 839 11.99 -5.58 -18.07
CA ASP A 839 13.10 -4.87 -18.71
C ASP A 839 13.45 -5.42 -20.12
N GLY A 840 12.41 -5.70 -20.93
CA GLY A 840 12.56 -6.19 -22.31
C GLY A 840 12.77 -7.70 -22.46
N HIS A 841 12.71 -8.48 -21.37
CA HIS A 841 12.91 -9.93 -21.40
C HIS A 841 11.70 -10.68 -20.85
N ARG A 842 11.36 -11.85 -21.43
CA ARG A 842 10.37 -12.76 -20.83
C ARG A 842 10.93 -13.29 -19.51
N VAL A 843 10.08 -13.35 -18.48
CA VAL A 843 10.47 -13.78 -17.13
C VAL A 843 9.47 -14.76 -16.55
N VAL A 844 9.97 -15.62 -15.66
CA VAL A 844 9.17 -16.44 -14.75
C VAL A 844 9.60 -16.10 -13.33
N THR A 845 8.63 -15.77 -12.49
CA THR A 845 8.86 -15.45 -11.07
C THR A 845 8.49 -16.65 -10.22
N VAL A 846 9.43 -17.09 -9.40
CA VAL A 846 9.21 -18.10 -8.36
C VAL A 846 9.23 -17.40 -7.01
N THR A 847 8.22 -17.63 -6.20
CA THR A 847 8.10 -17.06 -4.85
C THR A 847 7.82 -18.14 -3.83
N ALA A 848 8.23 -17.90 -2.61
CA ALA A 848 7.85 -18.72 -1.49
C ALA A 848 7.79 -17.89 -0.21
N ASP A 849 7.07 -18.43 0.76
CA ASP A 849 6.97 -17.91 2.11
C ASP A 849 7.79 -18.80 3.06
N VAL A 850 8.14 -18.28 4.23
CA VAL A 850 9.02 -18.97 5.19
C VAL A 850 8.40 -19.01 6.59
N ASP A 851 8.59 -20.13 7.27
CA ASP A 851 8.28 -20.25 8.69
C ASP A 851 9.47 -19.66 9.45
N GLU A 852 9.32 -18.42 9.90
CA GLU A 852 10.37 -17.69 10.63
C GLU A 852 10.82 -18.41 11.92
N SER A 853 10.02 -19.35 12.44
CA SER A 853 10.43 -20.18 13.59
C SER A 853 11.43 -21.28 13.23
N VAL A 854 11.58 -21.59 11.92
CA VAL A 854 12.42 -22.67 11.38
C VAL A 854 13.58 -22.12 10.55
N ILE A 855 13.32 -21.17 9.65
CA ILE A 855 14.31 -20.60 8.73
C ILE A 855 13.99 -19.13 8.45
N SER A 856 15.01 -18.28 8.36
CA SER A 856 14.82 -16.88 7.93
C SER A 856 14.77 -16.76 6.41
N GLY A 857 14.14 -15.69 5.91
CA GLY A 857 14.14 -15.37 4.47
C GLY A 857 15.56 -15.23 3.91
N ASP A 858 16.48 -14.62 4.67
CA ASP A 858 17.89 -14.49 4.29
C ASP A 858 18.59 -15.85 4.14
N GLU A 859 18.41 -16.77 5.10
CA GLU A 859 18.98 -18.11 5.03
C GLU A 859 18.38 -18.92 3.86
N ALA A 860 17.07 -18.80 3.63
CA ALA A 860 16.41 -19.44 2.49
C ALA A 860 16.94 -18.91 1.15
N ASN A 861 17.14 -17.58 1.02
CA ASN A 861 17.71 -16.97 -0.18
C ASN A 861 19.19 -17.33 -0.38
N GLU A 862 19.98 -17.49 0.69
CA GLU A 862 21.36 -17.99 0.60
C GLU A 862 21.41 -19.43 0.07
N ILE A 863 20.50 -20.31 0.53
CA ILE A 863 20.37 -21.67 0.01
C ILE A 863 19.97 -21.64 -1.47
N LEU A 864 18.97 -20.83 -1.82
CA LEU A 864 18.50 -20.65 -3.20
C LEU A 864 19.63 -20.17 -4.11
N ALA A 865 20.41 -19.18 -3.70
CA ALA A 865 21.53 -18.65 -4.46
C ALA A 865 22.68 -19.67 -4.59
N GLY A 866 23.12 -20.22 -3.45
CA GLY A 866 24.37 -20.97 -3.35
C GLY A 866 24.28 -22.42 -3.80
N SER A 867 23.09 -23.02 -3.74
CA SER A 867 22.90 -24.43 -4.13
C SER A 867 22.02 -24.58 -5.37
N ILE A 868 20.82 -24.01 -5.36
CA ILE A 868 19.82 -24.25 -6.41
C ILE A 868 20.17 -23.47 -7.69
N LEU A 869 20.28 -22.15 -7.60
CA LEU A 869 20.51 -21.29 -8.76
C LEU A 869 21.95 -21.39 -9.28
N SER A 870 22.94 -21.57 -8.40
CA SER A 870 24.34 -21.76 -8.82
C SER A 870 24.51 -23.00 -9.70
N ASP A 871 23.93 -24.13 -9.30
CA ASP A 871 23.99 -25.38 -10.07
C ASP A 871 23.26 -25.24 -11.43
N LEU A 872 22.07 -24.63 -11.43
CA LEU A 872 21.31 -24.36 -12.65
C LEU A 872 22.01 -23.39 -13.60
N THR A 873 22.70 -22.37 -13.07
CA THR A 873 23.48 -21.42 -13.90
C THR A 873 24.70 -22.11 -14.51
N ALA A 874 25.31 -23.07 -13.80
CA ALA A 874 26.40 -23.88 -14.35
C ALA A 874 25.93 -24.80 -15.49
N GLU A 875 24.70 -25.31 -15.43
CA GLU A 875 24.08 -26.12 -16.49
C GLU A 875 23.52 -25.29 -17.65
N HIS A 876 23.12 -24.04 -17.39
CA HIS A 876 22.50 -23.12 -18.34
C HIS A 876 23.16 -21.73 -18.34
N PRO A 877 24.19 -21.50 -19.18
CA PRO A 877 24.95 -20.24 -19.18
C PRO A 877 24.14 -19.01 -19.59
N ASP A 878 23.04 -19.19 -20.33
CA ASP A 878 22.16 -18.11 -20.79
C ASP A 878 21.04 -17.78 -19.78
N LEU A 879 21.00 -18.48 -18.64
CA LEU A 879 20.08 -18.18 -17.54
C LEU A 879 20.56 -16.93 -16.82
N THR A 880 19.67 -15.96 -16.69
CA THR A 880 19.86 -14.80 -15.82
C THR A 880 18.81 -14.82 -14.74
N TYR A 881 19.19 -14.38 -13.53
CA TYR A 881 18.27 -14.27 -12.43
C TYR A 881 18.52 -13.01 -11.62
N THR A 882 17.44 -12.49 -11.03
CA THR A 882 17.50 -11.37 -10.09
C THR A 882 16.62 -11.70 -8.90
N PHE A 883 17.09 -11.42 -7.70
CA PHE A 883 16.25 -11.51 -6.51
C PHE A 883 15.25 -10.35 -6.46
N GLY A 884 14.02 -10.67 -6.09
CA GLY A 884 12.94 -9.72 -5.86
C GLY A 884 12.54 -9.67 -4.40
N GLY A 885 11.29 -9.28 -4.14
CA GLY A 885 10.71 -9.32 -2.79
C GLY A 885 11.48 -8.53 -1.73
N GLU A 886 11.46 -9.06 -0.51
CA GLU A 886 12.06 -8.44 0.68
C GLU A 886 13.58 -8.23 0.53
N GLN A 887 14.29 -9.21 -0.03
CA GLN A 887 15.74 -9.15 -0.19
C GLN A 887 16.20 -7.98 -1.07
N GLN A 888 15.48 -7.69 -2.16
CA GLN A 888 15.80 -6.54 -2.99
C GLN A 888 15.64 -5.23 -2.20
N GLN A 889 14.55 -5.10 -1.43
CA GLN A 889 14.29 -3.91 -0.62
C GLN A 889 15.32 -3.75 0.52
N GLN A 890 15.75 -4.85 1.12
CA GLN A 890 16.79 -4.88 2.14
C GLN A 890 18.12 -4.34 1.61
N LEU A 891 18.60 -4.84 0.47
CA LEU A 891 19.88 -4.44 -0.11
C LEU A 891 19.90 -2.95 -0.46
N GLU A 892 18.82 -2.45 -1.09
CA GLU A 892 18.68 -1.04 -1.43
C GLU A 892 18.65 -0.14 -0.18
N SER A 893 17.92 -0.55 0.86
CA SER A 893 17.77 0.20 2.11
C SER A 893 19.06 0.21 2.94
N ILE A 894 19.72 -0.95 3.08
CA ILE A 894 20.95 -1.11 3.86
C ILE A 894 22.09 -0.29 3.24
N ASP A 895 22.27 -0.34 1.92
CA ASP A 895 23.32 0.41 1.21
C ASP A 895 23.13 1.93 1.39
N ALA A 896 21.89 2.42 1.28
CA ALA A 896 21.56 3.81 1.57
C ALA A 896 21.83 4.18 3.04
N LEU A 897 21.46 3.31 3.99
CA LEU A 897 21.66 3.54 5.41
C LEU A 897 23.15 3.56 5.79
N TYR A 898 23.98 2.68 5.22
CA TYR A 898 25.42 2.69 5.44
C TYR A 898 26.08 3.98 4.94
N ARG A 899 25.72 4.43 3.72
CA ARG A 899 26.20 5.72 3.20
C ARG A 899 25.76 6.88 4.07
N GLY A 900 24.48 6.91 4.45
CA GLY A 900 23.91 7.94 5.32
C GLY A 900 24.58 7.95 6.70
N PHE A 901 24.78 6.78 7.31
CA PHE A 901 25.45 6.62 8.60
C PHE A 901 26.90 7.11 8.56
N ALA A 902 27.64 6.80 7.49
CA ALA A 902 29.01 7.31 7.30
C ALA A 902 29.03 8.86 7.26
N VAL A 903 28.10 9.47 6.54
CA VAL A 903 27.95 10.94 6.49
C VAL A 903 27.58 11.50 7.87
N ALA A 904 26.63 10.88 8.59
CA ALA A 904 26.26 11.30 9.94
C ALA A 904 27.43 11.20 10.92
N LEU A 905 28.26 10.15 10.87
CA LEU A 905 29.46 10.05 11.70
C LEU A 905 30.45 11.19 11.43
N ILE A 906 30.63 11.59 10.17
CA ILE A 906 31.47 12.74 9.80
C ILE A 906 30.89 14.05 10.38
N LEU A 907 29.58 14.24 10.27
CA LEU A 907 28.91 15.43 10.81
C LEU A 907 28.94 15.46 12.36
N ILE A 908 28.70 14.32 13.01
CA ILE A 908 28.83 14.15 14.47
C ILE A 908 30.27 14.44 14.90
N PHE A 909 31.26 13.90 14.20
CA PHE A 909 32.67 14.20 14.46
C PHE A 909 32.95 15.70 14.39
N ALA A 910 32.47 16.38 13.34
CA ALA A 910 32.65 17.82 13.18
C ALA A 910 31.95 18.60 14.31
N LEU A 911 30.72 18.23 14.66
CA LEU A 911 29.95 18.84 15.75
C LEU A 911 30.60 18.63 17.13
N LEU A 912 31.28 17.50 17.36
CA LEU A 912 32.02 17.26 18.60
C LEU A 912 33.40 17.94 18.62
N ALA A 913 34.09 18.02 17.47
CA ALA A 913 35.42 18.61 17.36
C ALA A 913 35.43 20.12 17.69
N ILE A 914 34.38 20.84 17.28
CA ILE A 914 34.25 22.29 17.48
C ILE A 914 34.23 22.68 18.98
N PRO A 915 33.32 22.18 19.84
CA PRO A 915 33.28 22.52 21.26
C PRO A 915 34.48 21.96 22.03
N LEU A 916 35.01 20.80 21.64
CA LEU A 916 36.17 20.18 22.29
C LEU A 916 37.51 20.79 21.88
N ARG A 917 37.52 21.57 20.79
CA ARG A 917 38.70 22.19 20.17
C ARG A 917 39.82 21.16 19.95
N SER A 918 39.45 19.98 19.47
CA SER A 918 40.36 18.85 19.33
C SER A 918 39.86 17.89 18.26
N TYR A 919 40.77 17.39 17.43
CA TYR A 919 40.49 16.32 16.47
C TYR A 919 40.55 14.92 17.09
N THR A 920 41.21 14.74 18.24
CA THR A 920 41.39 13.43 18.87
C THR A 920 40.33 13.12 19.92
N LYS A 921 39.87 14.11 20.68
CA LYS A 921 38.84 13.92 21.72
C LYS A 921 37.49 13.39 21.18
N PRO A 922 36.99 13.82 20.01
CA PRO A 922 35.76 13.26 19.43
C PRO A 922 35.83 11.76 19.22
N PHE A 923 36.97 11.21 18.76
CA PHE A 923 37.13 9.77 18.60
C PHE A 923 36.95 9.00 19.91
N ILE A 924 37.37 9.58 21.05
CA ILE A 924 37.19 8.94 22.37
C ILE A 924 35.69 8.85 22.71
N ILE A 925 34.90 9.87 22.38
CA ILE A 925 33.45 9.88 22.61
C ILE A 925 32.77 8.92 21.65
N MET A 926 33.12 8.97 20.36
CA MET A 926 32.54 8.11 19.33
C MET A 926 32.89 6.63 19.53
N ALA A 927 34.04 6.32 20.15
CA ALA A 927 34.41 4.95 20.52
C ALA A 927 33.45 4.32 21.55
N VAL A 928 32.61 5.12 22.23
CA VAL A 928 31.57 4.60 23.13
C VAL A 928 30.34 4.12 22.36
N ILE A 929 30.07 4.65 21.15
CA ILE A 929 28.86 4.36 20.36
C ILE A 929 28.68 2.84 20.11
N PRO A 930 29.70 2.07 19.68
CA PRO A 930 29.53 0.63 19.46
C PRO A 930 29.10 -0.15 20.70
N PHE A 931 29.47 0.30 21.91
CA PHE A 931 29.06 -0.37 23.15
C PHE A 931 27.56 -0.21 23.45
N GLY A 932 26.88 0.75 22.81
CA GLY A 932 25.41 0.86 22.86
C GLY A 932 24.71 -0.37 22.28
N PHE A 933 25.30 -1.04 21.29
CA PHE A 933 24.74 -2.27 20.71
C PHE A 933 24.59 -3.41 21.72
N ILE A 934 25.39 -3.43 22.81
CA ILE A 934 25.23 -4.42 23.88
C ILE A 934 23.82 -4.31 24.48
N GLY A 935 23.38 -3.08 24.79
CA GLY A 935 22.05 -2.84 25.35
C GLY A 935 20.93 -3.15 24.37
N VAL A 936 21.12 -2.80 23.09
CA VAL A 936 20.17 -3.10 22.02
C VAL A 936 19.99 -4.61 21.87
N ILE A 937 21.06 -5.36 21.63
CA ILE A 937 21.01 -6.81 21.38
C ILE A 937 20.46 -7.56 22.61
N LEU A 938 20.93 -7.22 23.82
CA LEU A 938 20.41 -7.86 25.03
C LEU A 938 18.95 -7.49 25.31
N GLY A 939 18.52 -6.28 24.95
CA GLY A 939 17.13 -5.86 25.07
C GLY A 939 16.21 -6.69 24.19
N HIS A 940 16.56 -6.86 22.91
CA HIS A 940 15.82 -7.70 21.96
C HIS A 940 15.80 -9.15 22.42
N TRP A 941 16.94 -9.67 22.88
CA TRP A 941 17.03 -11.01 23.44
C TRP A 941 16.14 -11.26 24.66
N ILE A 942 16.06 -10.31 25.60
CA ILE A 942 15.24 -10.44 26.81
C ILE A 942 13.75 -10.33 26.50
N LEU A 943 13.39 -9.45 25.57
CA LEU A 943 12.00 -9.21 25.20
C LEU A 943 11.46 -10.23 24.19
N GLY A 944 12.34 -10.99 23.53
CA GLY A 944 11.97 -11.96 22.49
C GLY A 944 11.42 -11.28 21.24
N VAL A 945 11.93 -10.08 20.93
CA VAL A 945 11.55 -9.29 19.74
C VAL A 945 12.70 -9.38 18.75
N ALA A 946 12.39 -9.56 17.47
CA ALA A 946 13.35 -9.61 16.37
C ALA A 946 13.94 -8.23 16.03
#